data_AF-A0A8T2MBM3-F1
#
_entry.id   AF-A0A8T2MBM3-F1
#
_cell.length_a   1.000
_cell.length_b   1.000
_cell.length_c   1.000
_cell.angle_alpha   90.00
_cell.angle_beta   90.00
_cell.angle_gamma   90.00
#
_symmetry.space_group_name_H-M   'P 1'
#
loop_
_entity.id
_entity.type
_entity.pdbx_description
1 polymer ?
#
loop_
_entity_poly.entity_id
_entity_poly.type
_entity_poly.pdbx_seq_one_letter_code
_entity_poly.pdbx_strand_id
1 'polypeptide(L)'
;MADQKIYYLLKDHKLERYYSKILEKGVKNEQGFLDNITEENLEEMGFSQVDKKQFSKLKDFIRRLGIVSKEKRNQQAFKVFYTTPRSQAYKELTGMDSEQNTVEDLMLRICQEERDGRSMGVCLFTGEGMPLTDDPFFNTWSLKKRYIESGSKLYAIFTPKENLRESPHCQTQNDVSNEGPNTICCHIMLKGNYDINVDLEQNTLTDLRTRLSAESGIPAHVLYLKDVNNSNYSETLSNLEISEDEPVNFTLSSFHDSVTAFPEMFHSDLKPSVPQTQKGLSIFFSTLRSISKKYSVSKKTIAYIRKLSGCNALAQSLYQLLCRTTPVTKVQKVAIVEGLYFLFRELLPRNGDKIIEDGDVFEHSTVCWAYLLSQAENESSDCEIYKDVSLKAPSTDQRLSEPVRVPGVTEVFDRVYVQDKIKDGEKIPNCTDENLRESSIQRATDIEKILLSLPPSINTFPLWTSYNADQPISSFRMSPEKTYTQMNEELKRYPYINITPPLQLKDLGAEGPLLVHLSEENVGVYLEKNKMTPQKIKVFDCLSGQEETVDVNELANKLRDVTADLTFRVTKTPKEAIVVLFDSSSSMSEKCFDSQCQMTRIDAIKQVFDSFSNRCMAYDFQHVISLIKFDSTVKTLHTFTENLETFKEYIHGLQASGTTLLYDALNQGIEELAKVKARFPDCRRRILCLTDGEDVGYVVMVAIILLFCVNDIIIRGSST
;
A
#
# COMPACT_ATOMS: atom_id res chain seq x y z
N MET A 1 -2.42 22.30 -24.22
CA MET A 1 -3.19 21.29 -23.47
C MET A 1 -3.86 20.25 -24.37
N ALA A 2 -4.60 20.62 -25.43
CA ALA A 2 -5.24 19.66 -26.34
C ALA A 2 -4.22 18.77 -27.10
N ASP A 3 -3.16 19.37 -27.66
CA ASP A 3 -2.10 18.65 -28.39
C ASP A 3 -1.38 17.59 -27.53
N GLN A 4 -1.12 17.91 -26.26
CA GLN A 4 -0.56 16.96 -25.29
C GLN A 4 -1.50 15.78 -25.01
N LYS A 5 -2.81 16.01 -24.91
CA LYS A 5 -3.79 14.92 -24.69
C LYS A 5 -3.79 13.93 -25.86
N ILE A 6 -3.78 14.43 -27.10
CA ILE A 6 -3.72 13.61 -28.33
C ILE A 6 -2.43 12.77 -28.35
N TYR A 7 -1.29 13.38 -28.02
CA TYR A 7 -0.02 12.67 -27.99
C TYR A 7 -0.01 11.52 -26.97
N TYR A 8 -0.46 11.76 -25.73
CA TYR A 8 -0.52 10.71 -24.71
C TYR A 8 -1.52 9.60 -25.04
N LEU A 9 -2.66 9.95 -25.65
CA LEU A 9 -3.65 8.98 -26.11
C LEU A 9 -3.06 7.99 -27.13
N LEU A 10 -2.27 8.51 -28.07
CA LEU A 10 -1.54 7.70 -29.05
C LEU A 10 -0.44 6.87 -28.39
N LYS A 11 0.31 7.46 -27.46
CA LYS A 11 1.37 6.77 -26.71
C LYS A 11 0.84 5.55 -25.94
N ASP A 12 -0.32 5.65 -25.30
CA ASP A 12 -0.94 4.52 -24.58
C ASP A 12 -1.27 3.34 -25.49
N HIS A 13 -1.55 3.63 -26.77
CA HIS A 13 -1.88 2.64 -27.78
C HIS A 13 -0.65 2.28 -28.65
N LYS A 14 0.54 2.78 -28.30
CA LYS A 14 1.80 2.57 -29.04
C LYS A 14 1.74 3.11 -30.49
N LEU A 15 1.07 4.23 -30.68
CA LEU A 15 0.83 4.89 -31.97
C LEU A 15 1.46 6.29 -32.04
N GLU A 16 2.29 6.68 -31.07
CA GLU A 16 2.90 8.01 -30.96
C GLU A 16 3.73 8.40 -32.19
N ARG A 17 4.30 7.41 -32.90
CA ARG A 17 5.03 7.63 -34.16
C ARG A 17 4.18 8.23 -35.28
N TYR A 18 2.86 8.09 -35.20
CA TYR A 18 1.91 8.62 -36.19
C TYR A 18 1.37 10.00 -35.81
N TYR A 19 1.80 10.57 -34.68
CA TYR A 19 1.26 11.80 -34.12
C TYR A 19 1.20 12.97 -35.13
N SER A 20 2.31 13.28 -35.81
CA SER A 20 2.35 14.38 -36.77
C SER A 20 1.38 14.17 -37.95
N LYS A 21 1.34 12.95 -38.50
CA LYS A 21 0.44 12.59 -39.62
C LYS A 21 -1.04 12.67 -39.21
N ILE A 22 -1.35 12.31 -37.96
CA ILE A 22 -2.71 12.36 -37.41
C ILE A 22 -3.17 13.81 -37.22
N LEU A 23 -2.28 14.72 -36.80
CA LEU A 23 -2.58 16.14 -36.72
C LEU A 23 -2.81 16.77 -38.10
N GLU A 24 -2.05 16.36 -39.11
CA GLU A 24 -2.23 16.80 -40.51
C GLU A 24 -3.61 16.41 -41.07
N LYS A 25 -4.20 15.29 -40.61
CA LYS A 25 -5.57 14.88 -40.94
C LYS A 25 -6.66 15.63 -40.14
N GLY A 26 -6.29 16.67 -39.39
CA GLY A 26 -7.23 17.58 -38.75
C GLY A 26 -7.81 17.09 -37.41
N VAL A 27 -7.19 16.09 -36.77
CA VAL A 27 -7.58 15.64 -35.44
C VAL A 27 -7.17 16.68 -34.39
N LYS A 28 -8.16 17.39 -33.83
CA LYS A 28 -7.94 18.46 -32.81
C LYS A 28 -8.37 18.06 -31.40
N ASN A 29 -9.11 16.96 -31.26
CA ASN A 29 -9.59 16.40 -30.00
C ASN A 29 -9.85 14.90 -30.18
N GLU A 30 -10.24 14.21 -29.11
CA GLU A 30 -10.51 12.77 -29.10
C GLU A 30 -11.58 12.37 -30.14
N GLN A 31 -12.62 13.18 -30.35
CA GLN A 31 -13.66 12.89 -31.35
C GLN A 31 -13.11 12.91 -32.79
N GLY A 32 -12.09 13.71 -33.06
CA GLY A 32 -11.45 13.79 -34.38
C GLY A 32 -10.89 12.44 -34.86
N PHE A 33 -10.53 11.53 -33.97
CA PHE A 33 -10.10 10.18 -34.35
C PHE A 33 -11.24 9.32 -34.95
N LEU A 34 -12.47 9.56 -34.51
CA LEU A 34 -13.66 8.87 -35.04
C LEU A 34 -14.14 9.54 -36.33
N ASP A 35 -14.16 10.87 -36.36
CA ASP A 35 -14.79 11.64 -37.42
C ASP A 35 -13.86 11.83 -38.65
N ASN A 36 -12.55 12.00 -38.43
CA ASN A 36 -11.63 12.46 -39.49
C ASN A 36 -10.68 11.37 -40.02
N ILE A 37 -10.62 10.20 -39.39
CA ILE A 37 -9.71 9.11 -39.81
C ILE A 37 -10.50 7.92 -40.34
N THR A 38 -10.42 7.71 -41.64
CA THR A 38 -11.00 6.55 -42.36
C THR A 38 -9.96 5.41 -42.50
N GLU A 39 -10.40 4.23 -42.94
CA GLU A 39 -9.47 3.12 -43.25
C GLU A 39 -8.47 3.49 -44.34
N GLU A 40 -8.90 4.22 -45.37
CA GLU A 40 -8.05 4.71 -46.46
C GLU A 40 -6.93 5.61 -45.91
N ASN A 41 -7.23 6.49 -44.95
CA ASN A 41 -6.21 7.32 -44.33
C ASN A 41 -5.18 6.52 -43.53
N LEU A 42 -5.57 5.39 -42.91
CA LEU A 42 -4.62 4.52 -42.20
C LEU A 42 -3.63 3.88 -43.18
N GLU A 43 -4.08 3.55 -44.38
CA GLU A 43 -3.23 3.00 -45.45
C GLU A 43 -2.27 4.05 -45.99
N GLU A 44 -2.75 5.26 -46.27
CA GLU A 44 -1.91 6.40 -46.66
C GLU A 44 -0.84 6.74 -45.61
N MET A 45 -1.18 6.61 -44.32
CA MET A 45 -0.25 6.87 -43.22
C MET A 45 0.79 5.75 -43.01
N GLY A 46 0.61 4.60 -43.66
CA GLY A 46 1.52 3.45 -43.61
C GLY A 46 1.31 2.56 -42.38
N PHE A 47 0.09 2.47 -41.84
CA PHE A 47 -0.20 1.62 -40.68
C PHE A 47 -0.02 0.13 -41.04
N SER A 48 0.75 -0.59 -40.22
CA SER A 48 0.80 -2.05 -40.28
C SER A 48 -0.51 -2.68 -39.79
N GLN A 49 -0.71 -3.98 -40.02
CA GLN A 49 -1.87 -4.71 -39.48
C GLN A 49 -1.94 -4.64 -37.94
N VAL A 50 -0.79 -4.64 -37.26
CA VAL A 50 -0.72 -4.47 -35.80
C VAL A 50 -1.16 -3.06 -35.41
N ASP A 51 -0.72 -2.03 -36.13
CA ASP A 51 -1.12 -0.65 -35.85
C ASP A 51 -2.61 -0.43 -36.12
N LYS A 52 -3.16 -1.00 -37.19
CA LYS A 52 -4.61 -0.96 -37.48
C LYS A 52 -5.40 -1.58 -36.33
N LYS A 53 -4.94 -2.68 -35.76
CA LYS A 53 -5.55 -3.29 -34.56
C LYS A 53 -5.44 -2.38 -33.33
N GLN A 54 -4.30 -1.75 -33.08
CA GLN A 54 -4.16 -0.78 -31.97
C GLN A 54 -5.03 0.46 -32.18
N PHE A 55 -5.18 0.91 -33.43
CA PHE A 55 -6.02 2.04 -33.78
C PHE A 55 -7.51 1.70 -33.63
N SER A 56 -7.92 0.46 -33.94
CA SER A 56 -9.26 -0.02 -33.61
C SER A 56 -9.51 0.04 -32.11
N LYS A 57 -8.57 -0.46 -31.29
CA LYS A 57 -8.65 -0.36 -29.83
C LYS A 57 -8.75 1.09 -29.35
N LEU A 58 -8.02 2.01 -29.99
CA LEU A 58 -8.11 3.43 -29.71
C LEU A 58 -9.50 3.99 -30.04
N LYS A 59 -10.07 3.65 -31.21
CA LYS A 59 -11.43 4.05 -31.57
C LYS A 59 -12.46 3.53 -30.57
N ASP A 60 -12.31 2.27 -30.14
CA ASP A 60 -13.19 1.67 -29.14
C ASP A 60 -13.04 2.36 -27.78
N PHE A 61 -11.81 2.68 -27.36
CA PHE A 61 -11.55 3.49 -26.16
C PHE A 61 -12.26 4.85 -26.21
N ILE A 62 -12.17 5.57 -27.35
CA ILE A 62 -12.81 6.88 -27.51
C ILE A 62 -14.33 6.76 -27.51
N ARG A 63 -14.90 5.70 -28.11
CA ARG A 63 -16.34 5.42 -28.03
C ARG A 63 -16.79 5.20 -26.59
N ARG A 64 -16.02 4.48 -25.78
CA ARG A 64 -16.31 4.23 -24.35
C ARG A 64 -16.25 5.51 -23.51
N LEU A 65 -15.40 6.48 -23.87
CA LEU A 65 -15.41 7.82 -23.26
C LEU A 65 -16.69 8.61 -23.55
N GLY A 66 -17.58 8.11 -24.43
CA GLY A 66 -18.90 8.63 -24.76
C GLY A 66 -18.96 10.14 -24.95
N ILE A 67 -18.09 10.64 -25.83
CA ILE A 67 -18.24 11.97 -26.40
C ILE A 67 -19.42 11.87 -27.37
N VAL A 68 -20.61 12.24 -26.91
CA VAL A 68 -21.85 12.13 -27.67
C VAL A 68 -21.74 12.98 -28.94
N SER A 69 -22.08 12.38 -30.09
CA SER A 69 -22.37 13.09 -31.33
C SER A 69 -23.47 14.13 -31.07
N LYS A 70 -23.49 15.23 -31.84
CA LYS A 70 -24.38 16.39 -31.61
C LYS A 70 -25.90 16.10 -31.56
N GLU A 71 -26.34 14.86 -31.76
CA GLU A 71 -27.74 14.50 -32.06
C GLU A 71 -28.62 14.09 -30.86
N LYS A 72 -28.09 13.86 -29.65
CA LYS A 72 -28.91 13.49 -28.46
C LYS A 72 -28.91 14.55 -27.34
N ARG A 73 -29.26 15.80 -27.67
CA ARG A 73 -29.38 16.90 -26.68
C ARG A 73 -30.71 16.99 -25.92
N ASN A 74 -31.70 16.12 -26.18
CA ASN A 74 -33.07 16.27 -25.66
C ASN A 74 -33.44 15.36 -24.45
N GLN A 75 -32.52 14.57 -23.92
CA GLN A 75 -32.73 13.83 -22.65
C GLN A 75 -31.95 14.50 -21.53
N GLN A 76 -32.53 14.55 -20.33
CA GLN A 76 -31.89 15.07 -19.12
C GLN A 76 -30.55 14.34 -18.94
N ALA A 77 -29.44 15.06 -19.17
CA ALA A 77 -28.13 14.41 -19.25
C ALA A 77 -27.82 13.73 -17.92
N PHE A 78 -27.45 12.45 -17.96
CA PHE A 78 -26.99 11.71 -16.79
C PHE A 78 -25.69 12.34 -16.27
N LYS A 79 -25.62 12.59 -14.96
CA LYS A 79 -24.52 13.30 -14.31
C LYS A 79 -23.97 12.49 -13.14
N VAL A 80 -22.65 12.49 -12.97
CA VAL A 80 -21.99 11.95 -11.77
C VAL A 80 -20.99 12.97 -11.29
N PHE A 81 -20.88 13.11 -9.97
CA PHE A 81 -19.88 13.96 -9.35
C PHE A 81 -18.81 13.09 -8.69
N TYR A 82 -17.55 13.46 -8.81
CA TYR A 82 -16.48 12.79 -8.09
C TYR A 82 -15.52 13.76 -7.41
N THR A 83 -14.92 13.31 -6.31
CA THR A 83 -13.82 13.99 -5.60
C THR A 83 -12.63 13.07 -5.46
N THR A 84 -11.45 13.65 -5.26
CA THR A 84 -10.21 12.91 -5.04
C THR A 84 -9.57 13.33 -3.73
N PRO A 85 -8.68 12.53 -3.12
CA PRO A 85 -7.92 12.97 -1.95
C PRO A 85 -7.17 14.29 -2.17
N ARG A 86 -6.75 14.59 -3.41
CA ARG A 86 -6.06 15.82 -3.79
C ARG A 86 -7.00 17.03 -3.95
N SER A 87 -8.28 16.79 -4.26
CA SER A 87 -9.26 17.84 -4.57
C SER A 87 -10.67 17.43 -4.14
N GLN A 88 -11.20 18.13 -3.14
CA GLN A 88 -12.56 17.94 -2.64
C GLN A 88 -13.63 18.74 -3.41
N ALA A 89 -13.23 19.61 -4.34
CA ALA A 89 -14.20 20.20 -5.26
C ALA A 89 -14.76 19.09 -6.14
N TYR A 90 -16.08 18.86 -6.04
CA TYR A 90 -16.77 17.90 -6.91
C TYR A 90 -16.57 18.28 -8.36
N LYS A 91 -15.98 17.37 -9.13
CA LYS A 91 -15.89 17.47 -10.57
C LYS A 91 -17.09 16.77 -11.17
N GLU A 92 -17.74 17.44 -12.13
CA GLU A 92 -18.93 16.93 -12.81
C GLU A 92 -18.53 16.15 -14.06
N LEU A 93 -19.04 14.92 -14.20
CA LEU A 93 -18.99 14.13 -15.42
C LEU A 93 -20.38 14.09 -16.06
N THR A 94 -20.43 14.41 -17.34
CA THR A 94 -21.65 14.46 -18.16
C THR A 94 -21.49 13.62 -19.42
N GLY A 95 -22.55 13.48 -20.22
CA GLY A 95 -22.50 12.76 -21.49
C GLY A 95 -22.36 11.24 -21.34
N MET A 96 -22.92 10.69 -20.26
CA MET A 96 -23.02 9.25 -20.05
C MET A 96 -24.45 8.78 -20.31
N ASP A 97 -24.60 7.53 -20.73
CA ASP A 97 -25.87 6.81 -20.80
C ASP A 97 -25.82 5.72 -19.72
N SER A 98 -26.70 5.77 -18.72
CA SER A 98 -26.69 4.83 -17.61
C SER A 98 -27.00 3.38 -18.00
N GLU A 99 -27.65 3.16 -19.14
CA GLU A 99 -27.97 1.81 -19.65
C GLU A 99 -26.78 1.18 -20.37
N GLN A 100 -25.97 2.00 -21.04
CA GLN A 100 -24.88 1.55 -21.90
C GLN A 100 -23.52 1.67 -21.22
N ASN A 101 -23.25 2.80 -20.56
CA ASN A 101 -21.96 3.02 -19.91
C ASN A 101 -21.85 2.17 -18.65
N THR A 102 -20.66 1.61 -18.48
CA THR A 102 -20.31 0.71 -17.37
C THR A 102 -19.56 1.45 -16.27
N VAL A 103 -19.36 0.79 -15.13
CA VAL A 103 -18.50 1.34 -14.06
C VAL A 103 -17.04 1.45 -14.55
N GLU A 104 -16.59 0.51 -15.37
CA GLU A 104 -15.28 0.61 -16.02
C GLU A 104 -15.19 1.84 -16.93
N ASP A 105 -16.24 2.16 -17.71
CA ASP A 105 -16.26 3.39 -18.52
C ASP A 105 -16.17 4.64 -17.65
N LEU A 106 -16.84 4.64 -16.50
CA LEU A 106 -16.75 5.74 -15.53
C LEU A 106 -15.33 5.87 -14.97
N MET A 107 -14.68 4.77 -14.61
CA MET A 107 -13.27 4.75 -14.18
C MET A 107 -12.35 5.30 -15.27
N LEU A 108 -12.53 4.87 -16.53
CA LEU A 108 -11.75 5.33 -17.67
C LEU A 108 -11.89 6.83 -17.91
N ARG A 109 -13.12 7.36 -17.81
CA ARG A 109 -13.39 8.80 -17.92
C ARG A 109 -12.73 9.61 -16.81
N ILE A 110 -12.82 9.15 -15.56
CA ILE A 110 -12.15 9.81 -14.42
C ILE A 110 -10.63 9.83 -14.64
N CYS A 111 -10.04 8.70 -15.07
CA CYS A 111 -8.62 8.65 -15.40
C CYS A 111 -8.25 9.59 -16.57
N GLN A 112 -9.11 9.71 -17.59
CA GLN A 112 -8.88 10.61 -18.72
C GLN A 112 -8.89 12.09 -18.30
N GLU A 113 -9.83 12.48 -17.43
CA GLU A 113 -9.95 13.86 -16.94
C GLU A 113 -8.79 14.26 -16.02
N GLU A 114 -8.31 13.34 -15.18
CA GLU A 114 -7.20 13.58 -14.24
C GLU A 114 -5.80 13.26 -14.81
N ARG A 115 -5.67 13.02 -16.12
CA ARG A 115 -4.39 12.61 -16.73
C ARG A 115 -3.24 13.56 -16.37
N ASP A 116 -2.22 13.00 -15.72
CA ASP A 116 -0.95 13.65 -15.40
C ASP A 116 0.27 12.97 -16.06
N GLY A 117 0.04 12.00 -16.96
CA GLY A 117 1.08 11.27 -17.69
C GLY A 117 1.56 9.97 -17.02
N ARG A 118 1.06 9.62 -15.82
CA ARG A 118 1.33 8.33 -15.16
C ARG A 118 0.28 7.27 -15.54
N SER A 119 0.70 6.00 -15.63
CA SER A 119 -0.22 4.88 -15.88
C SER A 119 -0.95 4.48 -14.59
N MET A 120 -1.96 5.28 -14.22
CA MET A 120 -2.77 5.09 -13.03
C MET A 120 -4.10 4.39 -13.37
N GLY A 121 -4.62 3.64 -12.41
CA GLY A 121 -6.02 3.26 -12.34
C GLY A 121 -6.73 4.04 -11.23
N VAL A 122 -8.02 3.78 -11.06
CA VAL A 122 -8.84 4.46 -10.05
C VAL A 122 -9.77 3.46 -9.36
N CYS A 123 -9.84 3.53 -8.04
CA CYS A 123 -10.83 2.85 -7.24
C CYS A 123 -11.99 3.81 -6.95
N LEU A 124 -13.24 3.34 -7.07
CA LEU A 124 -14.41 4.15 -6.80
C LEU A 124 -15.10 3.72 -5.51
N PHE A 125 -15.60 4.70 -4.78
CA PHE A 125 -16.39 4.53 -3.57
C PHE A 125 -17.62 5.42 -3.61
N THR A 126 -18.68 5.03 -2.90
CA THR A 126 -19.85 5.88 -2.68
C THR A 126 -19.50 7.08 -1.80
N GLY A 127 -20.44 8.03 -1.68
CA GLY A 127 -20.30 9.18 -0.78
C GLY A 127 -20.10 8.77 0.68
N GLU A 128 -20.63 7.63 1.10
CA GLU A 128 -20.49 7.06 2.45
C GLU A 128 -19.15 6.35 2.66
N GLY A 129 -18.39 6.10 1.58
CA GLY A 129 -17.11 5.40 1.62
C GLY A 129 -17.18 3.90 1.36
N MET A 130 -18.33 3.37 0.92
CA MET A 130 -18.46 1.97 0.50
C MET A 130 -17.74 1.73 -0.83
N PRO A 131 -16.91 0.68 -0.98
CA PRO A 131 -16.26 0.38 -2.25
C PRO A 131 -17.29 0.05 -3.34
N LEU A 132 -16.97 0.39 -4.60
CA LEU A 132 -17.77 0.07 -5.78
C LEU A 132 -17.00 -0.78 -6.80
N THR A 133 -15.67 -0.86 -6.71
CA THR A 133 -14.84 -1.44 -7.79
C THR A 133 -14.05 -2.67 -7.36
N ASP A 134 -14.40 -3.29 -6.24
CA ASP A 134 -13.68 -4.49 -5.75
C ASP A 134 -13.83 -5.69 -6.69
N ASP A 135 -15.03 -5.94 -7.20
CA ASP A 135 -15.26 -7.03 -8.15
C ASP A 135 -15.16 -6.52 -9.61
N PRO A 136 -14.10 -6.87 -10.34
CA PRO A 136 -13.88 -6.39 -11.69
C PRO A 136 -14.84 -6.97 -12.73
N PHE A 137 -15.55 -8.07 -12.44
CA PHE A 137 -16.64 -8.57 -13.30
C PHE A 137 -17.81 -7.60 -13.29
N PHE A 138 -18.29 -7.21 -12.11
CA PHE A 138 -19.41 -6.28 -12.00
C PHE A 138 -19.06 -4.86 -12.45
N ASN A 139 -17.77 -4.52 -12.60
CA ASN A 139 -17.37 -3.26 -13.20
C ASN A 139 -17.74 -3.15 -14.69
N THR A 140 -17.95 -4.29 -15.37
CA THR A 140 -18.42 -4.36 -16.75
C THR A 140 -19.93 -4.14 -16.89
N TRP A 141 -20.67 -4.06 -15.79
CA TRP A 141 -22.11 -3.84 -15.81
C TRP A 141 -22.43 -2.35 -15.93
N SER A 142 -23.57 -2.06 -16.54
CA SER A 142 -24.04 -0.68 -16.74
C SER A 142 -24.28 0.04 -15.42
N LEU A 143 -24.15 1.37 -15.42
CA LEU A 143 -24.37 2.20 -14.24
C LEU A 143 -25.75 1.96 -13.61
N LYS A 144 -26.79 1.74 -14.43
CA LYS A 144 -28.13 1.40 -13.95
C LYS A 144 -28.16 0.05 -13.23
N LYS A 145 -27.55 -0.99 -13.80
CA LYS A 145 -27.47 -2.32 -13.16
C LYS A 145 -26.64 -2.31 -11.88
N ARG A 146 -25.75 -1.33 -11.73
CA ARG A 146 -24.94 -1.08 -10.53
C ARG A 146 -25.58 -0.10 -9.54
N TYR A 147 -26.82 0.33 -9.79
CA TYR A 147 -27.56 1.27 -8.93
C TYR A 147 -26.77 2.57 -8.67
N ILE A 148 -26.14 3.08 -9.74
CA ILE A 148 -25.51 4.39 -9.76
C ILE A 148 -26.49 5.35 -10.44
N GLU A 149 -27.04 6.25 -9.64
CA GLU A 149 -28.07 7.19 -10.07
C GLU A 149 -27.44 8.50 -10.57
N SER A 150 -28.19 9.22 -11.40
CA SER A 150 -27.77 10.57 -11.80
C SER A 150 -27.73 11.48 -10.58
N GLY A 151 -26.64 12.24 -10.42
CA GLY A 151 -26.37 13.06 -9.25
C GLY A 151 -25.53 12.37 -8.17
N SER A 152 -25.19 11.09 -8.35
CA SER A 152 -24.33 10.36 -7.40
C SER A 152 -23.01 11.09 -7.16
N LYS A 153 -22.62 11.17 -5.89
CA LYS A 153 -21.35 11.72 -5.42
C LYS A 153 -20.41 10.58 -5.07
N LEU A 154 -19.27 10.49 -5.75
CA LEU A 154 -18.31 9.41 -5.63
C LEU A 154 -16.96 9.91 -5.11
N TYR A 155 -16.22 9.02 -4.45
CA TYR A 155 -14.80 9.21 -4.19
C TYR A 155 -13.97 8.39 -5.18
N ALA A 156 -13.00 9.05 -5.80
CA ALA A 156 -12.06 8.48 -6.74
C ALA A 156 -10.65 8.49 -6.11
N ILE A 157 -10.10 7.30 -5.85
CA ILE A 157 -8.75 7.12 -5.30
C ILE A 157 -7.86 6.52 -6.38
N PHE A 158 -6.88 7.29 -6.82
CA PHE A 158 -5.91 6.86 -7.83
C PHE A 158 -4.90 5.91 -7.23
N THR A 159 -4.51 4.91 -8.02
CA THR A 159 -3.51 3.91 -7.61
C THR A 159 -2.81 3.33 -8.84
N PRO A 160 -1.57 2.83 -8.74
CA PRO A 160 -0.94 2.12 -9.85
C PRO A 160 -1.81 0.97 -10.38
N LYS A 161 -1.88 0.80 -11.71
CA LYS A 161 -2.74 -0.23 -12.34
C LYS A 161 -2.44 -1.66 -11.85
N GLU A 162 -1.20 -1.93 -11.49
CA GLU A 162 -0.72 -3.19 -10.92
C GLU A 162 -1.36 -3.55 -9.56
N ASN A 163 -1.93 -2.56 -8.85
CA ASN A 163 -2.73 -2.83 -7.65
C ASN A 163 -4.14 -3.33 -8.00
N LEU A 164 -4.65 -3.06 -9.19
CA LEU A 164 -6.01 -3.44 -9.62
C LEU A 164 -6.03 -4.84 -10.23
N ARG A 165 -7.14 -5.54 -10.07
CA ARG A 165 -7.39 -6.81 -10.77
C ARG A 165 -7.97 -6.51 -12.15
N GLU A 166 -7.50 -7.22 -13.17
CA GLU A 166 -8.07 -7.11 -14.51
C GLU A 166 -9.47 -7.72 -14.56
N SER A 167 -10.33 -7.15 -15.40
CA SER A 167 -11.67 -7.68 -15.62
C SER A 167 -11.62 -9.02 -16.34
N PRO A 168 -12.41 -10.00 -15.88
CA PRO A 168 -12.45 -11.32 -16.49
C PRO A 168 -12.88 -11.22 -17.96
N HIS A 169 -12.14 -11.90 -18.84
CA HIS A 169 -12.47 -11.96 -20.25
C HIS A 169 -13.25 -13.22 -20.56
N CYS A 170 -14.35 -13.09 -21.29
CA CYS A 170 -15.01 -14.24 -21.88
C CYS A 170 -14.14 -14.75 -23.01
N GLN A 171 -13.58 -15.96 -22.87
CA GLN A 171 -13.04 -16.65 -24.04
C GLN A 171 -14.24 -17.06 -24.89
N THR A 172 -14.30 -16.61 -26.14
CA THR A 172 -15.24 -17.17 -27.13
C THR A 172 -14.89 -18.63 -27.33
N GLN A 173 -15.57 -19.52 -26.61
CA GLN A 173 -15.49 -20.95 -26.84
C GLN A 173 -16.49 -21.28 -27.94
N ASN A 174 -15.97 -21.56 -29.13
CA ASN A 174 -16.80 -21.77 -30.32
C ASN A 174 -17.26 -23.23 -30.52
N ASP A 175 -16.85 -24.17 -29.66
CA ASP A 175 -17.01 -25.62 -29.90
C ASP A 175 -17.72 -26.40 -28.77
N VAL A 176 -18.38 -25.74 -27.83
CA VAL A 176 -19.10 -26.44 -26.74
C VAL A 176 -20.56 -26.67 -27.15
N SER A 177 -20.91 -27.91 -27.50
CA SER A 177 -22.30 -28.27 -27.84
C SER A 177 -23.15 -28.48 -26.58
N ASN A 178 -24.33 -27.86 -26.54
CA ASN A 178 -25.34 -28.04 -25.49
C ASN A 178 -26.16 -29.31 -25.75
N GLU A 179 -25.50 -30.47 -25.65
CA GLU A 179 -26.05 -31.79 -26.03
C GLU A 179 -25.95 -32.79 -24.86
N GLY A 180 -27.03 -33.53 -24.59
CA GLY A 180 -27.05 -34.53 -23.54
C GLY A 180 -28.43 -35.16 -23.38
N PRO A 181 -28.53 -36.32 -22.73
CA PRO A 181 -29.81 -36.98 -22.49
C PRO A 181 -30.65 -36.30 -21.40
N ASN A 182 -30.03 -35.47 -20.54
CA ASN A 182 -30.68 -34.81 -19.43
C ASN A 182 -30.74 -33.29 -19.62
N THR A 183 -31.79 -32.64 -19.12
CA THR A 183 -31.93 -31.17 -19.15
C THR A 183 -32.03 -30.63 -17.73
N ILE A 184 -31.08 -29.78 -17.34
CA ILE A 184 -31.02 -29.17 -16.02
C ILE A 184 -31.31 -27.67 -16.13
N CYS A 185 -32.21 -27.18 -15.26
CA CYS A 185 -32.44 -25.74 -15.10
C CYS A 185 -31.33 -25.12 -14.24
N CYS A 186 -30.49 -24.27 -14.82
CA CYS A 186 -29.49 -23.49 -14.11
C CYS A 186 -30.00 -22.06 -13.87
N HIS A 187 -30.17 -21.67 -12.61
CA HIS A 187 -30.50 -20.28 -12.25
C HIS A 187 -29.20 -19.49 -12.00
N ILE A 188 -28.98 -18.41 -12.76
CA ILE A 188 -27.87 -17.48 -12.51
C ILE A 188 -28.42 -16.23 -11.82
N MET A 189 -27.81 -15.85 -10.68
CA MET A 189 -28.22 -14.66 -9.93
C MET A 189 -28.36 -13.42 -10.83
N LEU A 190 -29.50 -12.73 -10.72
CA LEU A 190 -29.83 -11.48 -11.43
C LEU A 190 -29.94 -11.62 -12.96
N LYS A 191 -29.84 -12.84 -13.49
CA LYS A 191 -29.87 -13.16 -14.93
C LYS A 191 -31.02 -14.09 -15.29
N GLY A 192 -31.44 -14.95 -14.36
CA GLY A 192 -32.58 -15.86 -14.52
C GLY A 192 -32.15 -17.28 -14.87
N ASN A 193 -33.09 -18.04 -15.42
CA ASN A 193 -32.95 -19.48 -15.66
C ASN A 193 -32.45 -19.77 -17.07
N TYR A 194 -31.64 -20.83 -17.20
CA TYR A 194 -31.08 -21.35 -18.43
C TYR A 194 -31.19 -22.87 -18.44
N ASP A 195 -31.70 -23.43 -19.53
CA ASP A 195 -31.81 -24.89 -19.68
C ASP A 195 -30.54 -25.43 -20.35
N ILE A 196 -29.81 -26.27 -19.62
CA ILE A 196 -28.55 -26.85 -20.08
C ILE A 196 -28.71 -28.36 -20.20
N ASN A 197 -28.43 -28.88 -21.40
CA ASN A 197 -28.41 -30.31 -21.66
C ASN A 197 -27.06 -30.89 -21.23
N VAL A 198 -27.08 -32.00 -20.50
CA VAL A 198 -25.90 -32.71 -19.99
C VAL A 198 -26.15 -34.22 -19.92
N ASP A 199 -25.09 -34.98 -19.67
CA ASP A 199 -25.14 -36.36 -19.18
C ASP A 199 -24.76 -36.36 -17.70
N LEU A 200 -25.69 -36.70 -16.81
CA LEU A 200 -25.47 -36.62 -15.35
C LEU A 200 -24.31 -37.49 -14.84
N GLU A 201 -24.04 -38.62 -15.50
CA GLU A 201 -23.03 -39.59 -15.08
C GLU A 201 -21.65 -39.32 -15.69
N GLN A 202 -21.59 -38.62 -16.83
CA GLN A 202 -20.35 -38.33 -17.54
C GLN A 202 -19.88 -36.89 -17.39
N ASN A 203 -20.80 -35.93 -17.30
CA ASN A 203 -20.44 -34.52 -17.21
C ASN A 203 -20.13 -34.15 -15.76
N THR A 204 -19.17 -33.25 -15.63
CA THR A 204 -18.71 -32.68 -14.36
C THR A 204 -19.27 -31.28 -14.15
N LEU A 205 -19.09 -30.74 -12.94
CA LEU A 205 -19.41 -29.32 -12.68
C LEU A 205 -18.60 -28.37 -13.59
N THR A 206 -17.39 -28.75 -14.01
CA THR A 206 -16.62 -27.98 -15.00
C THR A 206 -17.35 -27.93 -16.35
N ASP A 207 -17.86 -29.08 -16.81
CA ASP A 207 -18.61 -29.15 -18.08
C ASP A 207 -19.88 -28.32 -18.02
N LEU A 208 -20.63 -28.41 -16.91
CA LEU A 208 -21.85 -27.63 -16.68
C LEU A 208 -21.55 -26.12 -16.70
N ARG A 209 -20.53 -25.65 -15.97
CA ARG A 209 -20.11 -24.23 -15.98
C ARG A 209 -19.69 -23.75 -17.36
N THR A 210 -19.02 -24.60 -18.11
CA THR A 210 -18.52 -24.30 -19.46
C THR A 210 -19.68 -24.14 -20.43
N ARG A 211 -20.65 -25.07 -20.42
CA ARG A 211 -21.88 -24.98 -21.23
C ARG A 211 -22.76 -23.79 -20.83
N LEU A 212 -22.95 -23.59 -19.53
CA LEU A 212 -23.69 -22.44 -18.99
C LEU A 212 -23.03 -21.12 -19.38
N SER A 213 -21.70 -21.06 -19.42
CA SER A 213 -20.94 -19.90 -19.88
C SER A 213 -21.19 -19.60 -21.36
N ALA A 214 -21.19 -20.62 -22.22
CA ALA A 214 -21.48 -20.49 -23.64
C ALA A 214 -22.92 -19.98 -23.88
N GLU A 215 -23.91 -20.51 -23.16
CA GLU A 215 -25.32 -20.13 -23.32
C GLU A 215 -25.63 -18.74 -22.74
N SER A 216 -25.09 -18.43 -21.55
CA SER A 216 -25.39 -17.17 -20.84
C SER A 216 -24.53 -15.98 -21.28
N GLY A 217 -23.40 -16.23 -21.96
CA GLY A 217 -22.38 -15.24 -22.27
C GLY A 217 -21.62 -14.72 -21.04
N ILE A 218 -21.72 -15.40 -19.90
CA ILE A 218 -21.01 -15.06 -18.65
C ILE A 218 -19.77 -15.94 -18.54
N PRO A 219 -18.58 -15.42 -18.20
CA PRO A 219 -17.38 -16.25 -18.12
C PRO A 219 -17.50 -17.40 -17.11
N ALA A 220 -17.14 -18.62 -17.51
CA ALA A 220 -17.24 -19.82 -16.66
C ALA A 220 -16.60 -19.64 -15.27
N HIS A 221 -15.44 -18.98 -15.23
CA HIS A 221 -14.67 -18.79 -14.00
C HIS A 221 -15.31 -17.79 -13.01
N VAL A 222 -16.34 -17.03 -13.40
CA VAL A 222 -17.11 -16.18 -12.46
C VAL A 222 -18.40 -16.82 -11.98
N LEU A 223 -18.80 -17.96 -12.56
CA LEU A 223 -19.97 -18.74 -12.16
C LEU A 223 -19.58 -19.68 -11.01
N TYR A 224 -20.20 -19.52 -9.84
CA TYR A 224 -19.98 -20.37 -8.67
C TYR A 224 -21.28 -21.02 -8.22
N LEU A 225 -21.24 -22.32 -7.96
CA LEU A 225 -22.39 -23.03 -7.40
C LEU A 225 -22.74 -22.45 -6.02
N LYS A 226 -24.02 -22.12 -5.80
CA LYS A 226 -24.51 -21.63 -4.51
C LYS A 226 -24.45 -22.76 -3.49
N ASP A 227 -24.08 -22.43 -2.25
CA ASP A 227 -24.14 -23.33 -1.09
C ASP A 227 -23.16 -24.52 -1.06
N VAL A 228 -22.22 -24.61 -1.99
CA VAL A 228 -21.15 -25.63 -1.96
C VAL A 228 -19.79 -24.94 -1.82
N ASN A 229 -19.23 -24.96 -0.59
CA ASN A 229 -17.86 -24.52 -0.37
C ASN A 229 -16.89 -25.57 -0.94
N ASN A 230 -15.93 -25.16 -1.79
CA ASN A 230 -14.91 -26.04 -2.35
C ASN A 230 -15.50 -27.24 -3.14
N SER A 231 -16.43 -26.99 -4.07
CA SER A 231 -16.92 -28.05 -4.96
C SER A 231 -15.74 -28.69 -5.71
N ASN A 232 -15.63 -30.02 -5.67
CA ASN A 232 -14.69 -30.70 -6.54
C ASN A 232 -15.19 -30.57 -7.99
N TYR A 233 -14.62 -29.62 -8.72
CA TYR A 233 -15.02 -29.33 -10.10
C TYR A 233 -14.81 -30.50 -11.08
N SER A 234 -14.10 -31.56 -10.65
CA SER A 234 -13.90 -32.80 -11.42
C SER A 234 -14.92 -33.90 -11.11
N GLU A 235 -15.79 -33.70 -10.14
CA GLU A 235 -16.82 -34.67 -9.76
C GLU A 235 -18.01 -34.61 -10.72
N THR A 236 -18.63 -35.77 -10.97
CA THR A 236 -19.79 -35.89 -11.87
C THR A 236 -21.01 -35.21 -11.26
N LEU A 237 -21.94 -34.77 -12.11
CA LEU A 237 -23.15 -34.09 -11.65
C LEU A 237 -24.01 -35.02 -10.76
N SER A 238 -24.10 -36.31 -11.09
CA SER A 238 -24.77 -37.32 -10.28
C SER A 238 -24.19 -37.43 -8.86
N ASN A 239 -22.86 -37.41 -8.72
CA ASN A 239 -22.19 -37.47 -7.42
C ASN A 239 -22.35 -36.19 -6.59
N LEU A 240 -22.63 -35.06 -7.24
CA LEU A 240 -22.96 -33.79 -6.58
C LEU A 240 -24.46 -33.67 -6.24
N GLU A 241 -25.23 -34.75 -6.37
CA GLU A 241 -26.69 -34.80 -6.14
C GLU A 241 -27.47 -33.81 -7.02
N ILE A 242 -26.91 -33.43 -8.18
CA ILE A 242 -27.58 -32.57 -9.15
C ILE A 242 -28.54 -33.42 -10.00
N SER A 243 -29.79 -32.97 -10.15
CA SER A 243 -30.84 -33.65 -10.91
C SER A 243 -31.62 -32.68 -11.81
N GLU A 244 -32.60 -33.22 -12.56
CA GLU A 244 -33.52 -32.44 -13.41
C GLU A 244 -34.66 -31.78 -12.61
N ASP A 245 -34.89 -32.22 -11.38
CA ASP A 245 -36.07 -31.85 -10.59
C ASP A 245 -35.93 -30.48 -9.92
N GLU A 246 -34.71 -30.09 -9.57
CA GLU A 246 -34.41 -28.85 -8.84
C GLU A 246 -33.45 -27.94 -9.60
N PRO A 247 -33.66 -26.61 -9.54
CA PRO A 247 -32.79 -25.67 -10.21
C PRO A 247 -31.42 -25.61 -9.53
N VAL A 248 -30.36 -25.68 -10.33
CA VAL A 248 -28.98 -25.49 -9.88
C VAL A 248 -28.69 -23.99 -9.80
N ASN A 249 -28.45 -23.48 -8.60
CA ASN A 249 -28.28 -22.05 -8.36
C ASN A 249 -26.81 -21.62 -8.48
N PHE A 250 -26.54 -20.59 -9.27
CA PHE A 250 -25.21 -20.01 -9.48
C PHE A 250 -25.14 -18.57 -9.00
N THR A 251 -24.08 -18.26 -8.24
CA THR A 251 -23.66 -16.92 -7.86
C THR A 251 -22.52 -16.43 -8.76
N LEU A 252 -22.30 -15.11 -8.76
CA LEU A 252 -21.37 -14.41 -9.62
C LEU A 252 -20.30 -13.70 -8.77
N SER A 253 -19.03 -13.91 -9.10
CA SER A 253 -17.89 -13.30 -8.39
C SER A 253 -16.63 -13.37 -9.26
N SER A 254 -15.72 -12.42 -9.16
CA SER A 254 -14.34 -12.58 -9.71
C SER A 254 -13.37 -13.22 -8.70
N PHE A 255 -13.83 -13.45 -7.47
CA PHE A 255 -13.05 -14.00 -6.38
C PHE A 255 -13.29 -15.51 -6.28
N HIS A 256 -12.22 -16.28 -6.44
CA HIS A 256 -12.21 -17.73 -6.28
C HIS A 256 -11.90 -18.08 -4.84
N ASP A 257 -12.91 -18.32 -3.99
CA ASP A 257 -12.82 -18.78 -2.59
C ASP A 257 -11.67 -18.16 -1.75
N SER A 258 -11.22 -16.96 -2.12
CA SER A 258 -9.99 -16.38 -1.59
C SER A 258 -10.35 -15.63 -0.31
N VAL A 259 -10.28 -16.32 0.82
CA VAL A 259 -10.35 -15.70 2.14
C VAL A 259 -8.95 -15.21 2.49
N THR A 260 -8.72 -13.90 2.38
CA THR A 260 -7.46 -13.31 2.82
C THR A 260 -7.44 -13.27 4.34
N ALA A 261 -6.41 -13.87 4.96
CA ALA A 261 -6.31 -13.92 6.40
C ALA A 261 -6.10 -12.51 6.96
N PHE A 262 -6.64 -12.22 8.16
CA PHE A 262 -6.51 -10.90 8.77
C PHE A 262 -5.05 -10.40 8.89
N PRO A 263 -4.04 -11.24 9.24
CA PRO A 263 -2.63 -10.82 9.25
C PRO A 263 -2.11 -10.34 7.88
N GLU A 264 -2.60 -10.90 6.78
CA GLU A 264 -2.17 -10.56 5.42
C GLU A 264 -2.65 -9.15 5.00
N MET A 265 -3.63 -8.58 5.72
CA MET A 265 -4.05 -7.17 5.53
C MET A 265 -2.90 -6.18 5.76
N PHE A 266 -1.89 -6.58 6.54
CA PHE A 266 -0.73 -5.76 6.87
C PHE A 266 0.50 -6.09 6.03
N HIS A 267 0.41 -7.00 5.07
CA HIS A 267 1.51 -7.26 4.13
C HIS A 267 1.70 -6.06 3.18
N SER A 268 2.94 -5.70 2.86
CA SER A 268 3.29 -4.65 1.91
C SER A 268 3.17 -5.10 0.43
N ASP A 269 1.99 -5.58 0.03
CA ASP A 269 1.69 -6.06 -1.32
C ASP A 269 1.16 -4.98 -2.28
N LEU A 270 0.94 -3.76 -1.79
CA LEU A 270 0.49 -2.62 -2.59
C LEU A 270 1.65 -1.69 -2.89
N LYS A 271 1.68 -1.17 -4.12
CA LYS A 271 2.59 -0.10 -4.52
C LYS A 271 1.91 1.25 -4.38
N PRO A 272 2.38 2.17 -3.52
CA PRO A 272 1.79 3.49 -3.41
C PRO A 272 1.98 4.33 -4.69
N SER A 273 1.04 5.23 -4.97
CA SER A 273 1.11 6.17 -6.11
C SER A 273 2.31 7.11 -6.05
N VAL A 274 2.76 7.44 -4.84
CA VAL A 274 4.01 8.15 -4.58
C VAL A 274 4.99 7.14 -4.01
N PRO A 275 6.08 6.79 -4.74
CA PRO A 275 7.05 5.80 -4.27
C PRO A 275 7.54 6.11 -2.86
N GLN A 276 7.64 5.09 -2.02
CA GLN A 276 8.14 5.18 -0.64
C GLN A 276 9.36 4.30 -0.47
N THR A 277 10.22 4.61 0.49
CA THR A 277 11.35 3.74 0.87
C THR A 277 10.85 2.39 1.39
N GLN A 278 11.68 1.35 1.28
CA GLN A 278 11.37 0.02 1.83
C GLN A 278 11.16 0.09 3.35
N LYS A 279 12.01 0.85 4.04
CA LYS A 279 11.87 1.16 5.45
C LYS A 279 10.58 1.89 5.77
N GLY A 280 10.18 2.86 4.95
CA GLY A 280 8.91 3.57 5.09
C GLY A 280 7.73 2.62 5.05
N LEU A 281 7.65 1.75 4.03
CA LEU A 281 6.60 0.75 3.91
C LEU A 281 6.57 -0.21 5.10
N SER A 282 7.75 -0.68 5.53
CA SER A 282 7.88 -1.55 6.69
C SER A 282 7.35 -0.89 7.97
N ILE A 283 7.77 0.34 8.26
CA ILE A 283 7.30 1.11 9.42
C ILE A 283 5.80 1.36 9.34
N PHE A 284 5.28 1.78 8.18
CA PHE A 284 3.87 2.06 7.97
C PHE A 284 2.98 0.85 8.29
N PHE A 285 3.25 -0.29 7.67
CA PHE A 285 2.43 -1.49 7.85
C PHE A 285 2.58 -2.12 9.24
N SER A 286 3.80 -2.14 9.80
CA SER A 286 4.02 -2.63 11.16
C SER A 286 3.36 -1.75 12.20
N THR A 287 3.37 -0.42 12.03
CA THR A 287 2.64 0.52 12.89
C THR A 287 1.13 0.26 12.82
N LEU A 288 0.58 0.13 11.61
CA LEU A 288 -0.85 -0.13 11.40
C LEU A 288 -1.29 -1.46 12.07
N ARG A 289 -0.47 -2.51 11.93
CA ARG A 289 -0.72 -3.81 12.59
C ARG A 289 -0.65 -3.70 14.11
N SER A 290 0.35 -3.01 14.65
CA SER A 290 0.50 -2.83 16.09
C SER A 290 -0.72 -2.11 16.69
N ILE A 291 -1.20 -1.05 16.02
CA ILE A 291 -2.41 -0.33 16.40
C ILE A 291 -3.63 -1.27 16.41
N SER A 292 -3.83 -2.07 15.36
CA SER A 292 -4.97 -3.00 15.28
C SER A 292 -5.00 -4.07 16.38
N LYS A 293 -3.85 -4.40 16.96
CA LYS A 293 -3.67 -5.50 17.91
C LYS A 293 -3.71 -5.04 19.37
N LYS A 294 -3.20 -3.83 19.67
CA LYS A 294 -3.11 -3.30 21.04
C LYS A 294 -4.43 -2.63 21.50
N TYR A 295 -5.17 -2.02 20.58
CA TYR A 295 -6.37 -1.24 20.87
C TYR A 295 -7.47 -1.45 19.83
N SER A 296 -8.72 -1.59 20.26
CA SER A 296 -9.84 -1.16 19.43
C SER A 296 -9.71 0.35 19.31
N VAL A 297 -9.20 0.82 18.17
CA VAL A 297 -9.09 2.26 17.90
C VAL A 297 -10.44 2.89 18.17
N SER A 298 -10.47 3.99 18.92
CA SER A 298 -11.73 4.63 19.26
C SER A 298 -12.40 5.15 17.99
N LYS A 299 -13.73 5.09 17.94
CA LYS A 299 -14.51 5.81 16.92
C LYS A 299 -14.14 7.29 16.84
N LYS A 300 -13.69 7.90 17.94
CA LYS A 300 -13.18 9.27 17.96
C LYS A 300 -11.98 9.46 17.02
N THR A 301 -11.08 8.48 16.91
CA THR A 301 -9.94 8.53 15.99
C THR A 301 -10.42 8.48 14.54
N ILE A 302 -11.42 7.65 14.25
CA ILE A 302 -12.03 7.62 12.91
C ILE A 302 -12.73 8.95 12.61
N ALA A 303 -13.48 9.51 13.57
CA ALA A 303 -14.12 10.82 13.45
C ALA A 303 -13.09 11.92 13.15
N TYR A 304 -11.99 11.92 13.89
CA TYR A 304 -10.90 12.89 13.70
C TYR A 304 -10.25 12.72 12.32
N ILE A 305 -9.91 11.50 11.91
CA ILE A 305 -9.36 11.24 10.57
C ILE A 305 -10.34 11.65 9.47
N ARG A 306 -11.64 11.36 9.62
CA ARG A 306 -12.68 11.75 8.66
C ARG A 306 -12.80 13.26 8.56
N LYS A 307 -12.78 13.96 9.70
CA LYS A 307 -12.79 15.43 9.78
C LYS A 307 -11.57 16.02 9.08
N LEU A 308 -10.36 15.51 9.32
CA LEU A 308 -9.14 16.05 8.73
C LEU A 308 -9.01 15.75 7.23
N SER A 309 -9.25 14.50 6.84
CA SER A 309 -9.07 14.05 5.46
C SER A 309 -10.24 14.44 4.55
N GLY A 310 -11.45 14.49 5.11
CA GLY A 310 -12.68 14.52 4.34
C GLY A 310 -12.88 13.33 3.40
N CYS A 311 -12.12 12.26 3.59
CA CYS A 311 -12.12 11.08 2.75
C CYS A 311 -12.93 9.97 3.43
N ASN A 312 -14.21 9.85 3.07
CA ASN A 312 -15.10 8.87 3.69
C ASN A 312 -14.65 7.43 3.40
N ALA A 313 -14.06 7.16 2.24
CA ALA A 313 -13.49 5.86 1.89
C ALA A 313 -12.34 5.45 2.84
N LEU A 314 -11.44 6.39 3.19
CA LEU A 314 -10.37 6.15 4.16
C LEU A 314 -10.94 5.82 5.55
N ALA A 315 -11.84 6.67 6.04
CA ALA A 315 -12.44 6.51 7.37
C ALA A 315 -13.25 5.21 7.50
N GLN A 316 -14.09 4.90 6.51
CA GLN A 316 -14.85 3.64 6.43
C GLN A 316 -13.93 2.41 6.46
N SER A 317 -12.83 2.44 5.68
CA SER A 317 -11.87 1.33 5.61
C SER A 317 -11.10 1.17 6.93
N LEU A 318 -10.68 2.27 7.56
CA LEU A 318 -10.01 2.23 8.86
C LEU A 318 -10.93 1.78 10.00
N TYR A 319 -12.21 2.15 9.98
CA TYR A 319 -13.18 1.66 10.96
C TYR A 319 -13.29 0.13 10.91
N GLN A 320 -13.40 -0.43 9.71
CA GLN A 320 -13.47 -1.87 9.50
C GLN A 320 -12.17 -2.58 9.95
N LEU A 321 -11.01 -2.02 9.61
CA LEU A 321 -9.71 -2.61 9.95
C LEU A 321 -9.37 -2.49 11.45
N LEU A 322 -9.56 -1.31 12.05
CA LEU A 322 -9.01 -0.96 13.37
C LEU A 322 -10.05 -0.98 14.50
N CYS A 323 -11.32 -0.68 14.22
CA CYS A 323 -12.38 -0.71 15.24
C CYS A 323 -13.11 -2.05 15.28
N ARG A 324 -13.40 -2.63 14.10
CA ARG A 324 -14.10 -3.92 13.97
C ARG A 324 -13.15 -5.11 13.92
N THR A 325 -11.85 -4.89 13.67
CA THR A 325 -10.85 -5.94 13.52
C THR A 325 -11.26 -7.01 12.49
N THR A 326 -11.88 -6.56 11.40
CA THR A 326 -12.34 -7.42 10.30
C THR A 326 -11.49 -7.19 9.05
N PRO A 327 -11.26 -8.22 8.22
CA PRO A 327 -10.52 -8.06 6.97
C PRO A 327 -11.14 -6.98 6.08
N VAL A 328 -10.30 -6.21 5.39
CA VAL A 328 -10.71 -5.22 4.40
C VAL A 328 -10.41 -5.74 3.00
N THR A 329 -11.10 -5.23 1.99
CA THR A 329 -10.82 -5.60 0.60
C THR A 329 -9.53 -4.96 0.10
N LYS A 330 -9.02 -5.42 -1.06
CA LYS A 330 -7.85 -4.80 -1.70
C LYS A 330 -8.11 -3.34 -2.06
N VAL A 331 -9.32 -2.99 -2.53
CA VAL A 331 -9.69 -1.60 -2.82
C VAL A 331 -9.76 -0.76 -1.54
N GLN A 332 -10.30 -1.28 -0.45
CA GLN A 332 -10.27 -0.60 0.84
C GLN A 332 -8.83 -0.41 1.36
N LYS A 333 -7.95 -1.40 1.17
CA LYS A 333 -6.52 -1.28 1.50
C LYS A 333 -5.83 -0.18 0.68
N VAL A 334 -6.17 -0.02 -0.60
CA VAL A 334 -5.74 1.13 -1.43
C VAL A 334 -6.21 2.45 -0.80
N ALA A 335 -7.47 2.53 -0.35
CA ALA A 335 -7.96 3.74 0.32
C ALA A 335 -7.18 4.08 1.60
N ILE A 336 -6.74 3.06 2.34
CA ILE A 336 -5.91 3.22 3.54
C ILE A 336 -4.52 3.74 3.17
N VAL A 337 -3.83 3.09 2.24
CA VAL A 337 -2.46 3.45 1.84
C VAL A 337 -2.42 4.85 1.23
N GLU A 338 -3.24 5.11 0.21
CA GLU A 338 -3.26 6.40 -0.48
C GLU A 338 -3.82 7.50 0.42
N GLY A 339 -4.89 7.22 1.17
CA GLY A 339 -5.51 8.18 2.07
C GLY A 339 -4.61 8.60 3.23
N LEU A 340 -3.90 7.65 3.86
CA LEU A 340 -2.95 7.96 4.92
C LEU A 340 -1.69 8.65 4.39
N TYR A 341 -1.24 8.33 3.17
CA TYR A 341 -0.16 9.09 2.54
C TYR A 341 -0.50 10.59 2.46
N PHE A 342 -1.67 10.95 1.91
CA PHE A 342 -2.08 12.35 1.83
C PHE A 342 -2.25 12.98 3.21
N LEU A 343 -2.82 12.26 4.17
CA LEU A 343 -2.98 12.75 5.54
C LEU A 343 -1.62 13.02 6.19
N PHE A 344 -0.70 12.06 6.14
CA PHE A 344 0.61 12.18 6.77
C PHE A 344 1.45 13.25 6.09
N ARG A 345 1.40 13.35 4.76
CA ARG A 345 2.12 14.40 4.04
C ARG A 345 1.69 15.81 4.46
N GLU A 346 0.43 16.01 4.81
CA GLU A 346 -0.06 17.31 5.29
C GLU A 346 0.29 17.57 6.77
N LEU A 347 0.48 16.52 7.58
CA LEU A 347 0.97 16.65 8.96
C LEU A 347 2.48 16.92 9.04
N LEU A 348 3.25 16.46 8.06
CA LEU A 348 4.71 16.51 8.11
C LEU A 348 5.27 17.80 7.49
N PRO A 349 6.34 18.38 8.07
CA PRO A 349 6.95 19.61 7.57
C PRO A 349 7.47 19.49 6.14
N ARG A 350 7.17 20.49 5.32
CA ARG A 350 7.72 20.68 3.95
C ARG A 350 8.83 21.71 3.89
N ASN A 351 8.88 22.63 4.86
CA ASN A 351 9.82 23.74 4.94
C ASN A 351 10.35 23.84 6.39
N GLY A 352 11.58 24.31 6.59
CA GLY A 352 12.21 24.49 7.90
C GLY A 352 13.46 23.61 8.09
N ASP A 353 13.91 23.44 9.34
CA ASP A 353 15.17 22.75 9.67
C ASP A 353 15.15 21.23 9.41
N LYS A 354 13.96 20.63 9.30
CA LYS A 354 13.77 19.22 8.94
C LYS A 354 12.73 19.12 7.83
N ILE A 355 13.20 18.97 6.61
CA ILE A 355 12.37 18.70 5.42
C ILE A 355 12.21 17.18 5.32
N ILE A 356 10.97 16.72 5.15
CA ILE A 356 10.68 15.31 4.89
C ILE A 356 10.25 15.22 3.44
N GLU A 357 11.00 14.49 2.63
CA GLU A 357 10.71 14.31 1.21
C GLU A 357 9.44 13.47 1.02
N ASP A 358 8.84 13.59 -0.16
CA ASP A 358 7.63 12.83 -0.50
C ASP A 358 7.83 11.32 -0.41
N GLY A 359 9.06 10.82 -0.65
CA GLY A 359 9.43 9.41 -0.56
C GLY A 359 9.61 8.85 0.85
N ASP A 360 9.73 9.72 1.86
CA ASP A 360 10.08 9.34 3.23
C ASP A 360 8.89 9.47 4.19
N VAL A 361 7.71 9.89 3.69
CA VAL A 361 6.50 10.15 4.50
C VAL A 361 6.17 8.97 5.41
N PHE A 362 6.23 7.74 4.87
CA PHE A 362 5.89 6.55 5.64
C PHE A 362 6.92 6.14 6.70
N GLU A 363 8.17 6.62 6.64
CA GLU A 363 9.13 6.43 7.74
C GLU A 363 8.68 7.14 9.02
N HIS A 364 7.85 8.17 8.89
CA HIS A 364 7.32 8.96 9.98
C HIS A 364 5.91 8.54 10.42
N SER A 365 5.45 7.35 10.02
CA SER A 365 4.11 6.84 10.33
C SER A 365 3.83 6.77 11.83
N THR A 366 4.82 6.37 12.64
CA THR A 366 4.69 6.29 14.11
C THR A 366 4.36 7.65 14.72
N VAL A 367 5.08 8.70 14.31
CA VAL A 367 4.87 10.09 14.76
C VAL A 367 3.50 10.60 14.33
N CYS A 368 3.11 10.34 13.09
CA CYS A 368 1.81 10.76 12.57
C CYS A 368 0.66 10.09 13.33
N TRP A 369 0.76 8.77 13.58
CA TRP A 369 -0.23 8.05 14.36
C TRP A 369 -0.30 8.51 15.81
N ALA A 370 0.83 8.76 16.47
CA ALA A 370 0.84 9.31 17.83
C ALA A 370 0.10 10.65 17.92
N TYR A 371 0.32 11.53 16.94
CA TYR A 371 -0.42 12.78 16.84
C TYR A 371 -1.93 12.55 16.65
N LEU A 372 -2.32 11.74 15.66
CA LEU A 372 -3.73 11.45 15.36
C LEU A 372 -4.47 10.83 16.56
N LEU A 373 -3.83 9.89 17.24
CA LEU A 373 -4.39 9.24 18.45
C LEU A 373 -4.57 10.25 19.59
N SER A 374 -3.56 11.10 19.83
CA SER A 374 -3.61 12.12 20.88
C SER A 374 -4.69 13.17 20.62
N GLN A 375 -4.79 13.68 19.40
CA GLN A 375 -5.77 14.71 19.08
C GLN A 375 -7.21 14.18 19.09
N ALA A 376 -7.39 12.91 18.71
CA ALA A 376 -8.69 12.27 18.71
C ALA A 376 -9.34 12.16 20.10
N GLU A 377 -8.58 12.22 21.20
CA GLU A 377 -9.14 12.16 22.56
C GLU A 377 -10.20 13.25 22.81
N ASN A 378 -9.99 14.42 22.20
CA ASN A 378 -10.85 15.59 22.30
C ASN A 378 -11.99 15.63 21.27
N GLU A 379 -12.03 14.68 20.32
CA GLU A 379 -13.04 14.65 19.26
C GLU A 379 -14.32 13.93 19.73
N SER A 380 -15.48 14.33 19.20
CA SER A 380 -16.72 13.59 19.36
C SER A 380 -16.82 12.44 18.35
N SER A 381 -17.40 11.31 18.77
CA SER A 381 -17.71 10.19 17.90
C SER A 381 -19.18 10.13 17.47
N ASP A 382 -19.97 11.18 17.72
CA ASP A 382 -21.43 11.15 17.48
C ASP A 382 -21.79 10.97 16.01
N CYS A 383 -20.91 11.42 15.10
CA CYS A 383 -21.08 11.24 13.66
C CYS A 383 -20.61 9.86 13.16
N GLU A 384 -20.01 9.03 14.01
CA GLU A 384 -19.44 7.72 13.65
C GLU A 384 -20.45 6.59 13.94
N ILE A 385 -21.59 6.67 13.25
CA ILE A 385 -22.68 5.71 13.32
C ILE A 385 -22.60 4.78 12.11
N TYR A 386 -22.64 3.48 12.37
CA TYR A 386 -22.49 2.43 11.39
C TYR A 386 -23.64 1.45 11.53
N LYS A 387 -24.31 1.16 10.43
CA LYS A 387 -25.34 0.12 10.33
C LYS A 387 -24.69 -1.16 9.85
N ASP A 388 -24.71 -2.20 10.67
CA ASP A 388 -24.26 -3.54 10.27
C ASP A 388 -25.28 -4.13 9.29
N VAL A 389 -24.91 -4.22 8.03
CA VAL A 389 -25.71 -4.79 6.96
C VAL A 389 -25.34 -6.26 6.79
N SER A 390 -26.26 -7.17 7.15
CA SER A 390 -26.09 -8.60 6.86
C SER A 390 -26.22 -8.84 5.36
N LEU A 391 -25.28 -9.63 4.82
CA LEU A 391 -25.29 -10.13 3.44
C LEU A 391 -25.70 -11.60 3.38
N LYS A 392 -26.16 -12.13 4.51
CA LYS A 392 -26.74 -13.45 4.64
C LYS A 392 -28.23 -13.38 4.95
N ALA A 393 -28.99 -14.32 4.40
CA ALA A 393 -30.38 -14.53 4.74
C ALA A 393 -30.48 -15.06 6.18
N PRO A 394 -31.23 -14.42 7.09
CA PRO A 394 -31.30 -14.89 8.48
C PRO A 394 -31.97 -16.26 8.63
N SER A 395 -32.83 -16.65 7.69
CA SER A 395 -33.52 -17.95 7.70
C SER A 395 -32.61 -19.13 7.33
N THR A 396 -31.63 -18.95 6.44
CA THR A 396 -30.77 -20.03 5.95
C THR A 396 -29.29 -19.89 6.37
N ASP A 397 -28.89 -18.73 6.91
CA ASP A 397 -27.50 -18.33 7.13
C ASP A 397 -26.61 -18.39 5.87
N GLN A 398 -27.23 -18.51 4.69
CA GLN A 398 -26.55 -18.51 3.40
C GLN A 398 -26.43 -17.09 2.86
N ARG A 399 -25.43 -16.87 2.00
CA ARG A 399 -25.22 -15.57 1.35
C ARG A 399 -26.39 -15.26 0.40
N LEU A 400 -26.93 -14.05 0.51
CA LEU A 400 -27.97 -13.56 -0.37
C LEU A 400 -27.48 -13.50 -1.82
N SER A 401 -28.27 -14.02 -2.75
CA SER A 401 -28.00 -13.96 -4.20
C SER A 401 -28.92 -12.94 -4.86
N GLU A 402 -30.23 -13.08 -4.64
CA GLU A 402 -31.25 -12.15 -5.14
C GLU A 402 -32.03 -11.56 -3.96
N PRO A 403 -31.50 -10.51 -3.30
CA PRO A 403 -32.08 -10.01 -2.06
C PRO A 403 -33.42 -9.29 -2.33
N VAL A 404 -34.44 -9.64 -1.56
CA VAL A 404 -35.79 -9.10 -1.69
C VAL A 404 -36.40 -8.74 -0.32
N ARG A 405 -37.37 -7.83 -0.36
CA ARG A 405 -38.23 -7.46 0.76
C ARG A 405 -39.67 -7.86 0.46
N VAL A 406 -40.38 -8.24 1.51
CA VAL A 406 -41.82 -8.52 1.48
C VAL A 406 -42.57 -7.47 2.31
N PRO A 407 -43.84 -7.17 2.00
CA PRO A 407 -44.60 -6.13 2.68
C PRO A 407 -44.70 -6.37 4.19
N GLY A 408 -44.46 -5.32 4.98
CA GLY A 408 -44.59 -5.35 6.45
C GLY A 408 -43.40 -5.92 7.21
N VAL A 409 -42.39 -6.46 6.52
CA VAL A 409 -41.21 -7.09 7.14
C VAL A 409 -39.95 -6.28 6.84
N THR A 410 -39.15 -5.99 7.87
CA THR A 410 -37.89 -5.24 7.71
C THR A 410 -36.72 -6.11 7.25
N GLU A 411 -36.84 -7.42 7.44
CA GLU A 411 -35.86 -8.42 7.05
C GLU A 411 -35.74 -8.54 5.53
N VAL A 412 -34.54 -8.92 5.07
CA VAL A 412 -34.24 -9.16 3.66
C VAL A 412 -34.07 -10.65 3.47
N PHE A 413 -34.80 -11.19 2.50
CA PHE A 413 -34.82 -12.61 2.16
C PHE A 413 -34.11 -12.84 0.82
N ASP A 414 -33.72 -14.08 0.56
CA ASP A 414 -33.39 -14.50 -0.79
C ASP A 414 -34.68 -14.75 -1.59
N ARG A 415 -34.73 -14.37 -2.87
CA ARG A 415 -35.92 -14.52 -3.71
C ARG A 415 -36.41 -15.97 -3.75
N VAL A 416 -35.50 -16.94 -3.88
CA VAL A 416 -35.83 -18.37 -3.97
C VAL A 416 -36.60 -18.83 -2.73
N TYR A 417 -36.13 -18.44 -1.54
CA TYR A 417 -36.82 -18.75 -0.28
C TYR A 417 -38.26 -18.22 -0.25
N VAL A 418 -38.48 -16.99 -0.72
CA VAL A 418 -39.83 -16.39 -0.76
C VAL A 418 -40.71 -17.11 -1.79
N GLN A 419 -40.15 -17.49 -2.94
CA GLN A 419 -40.86 -18.24 -3.96
C GLN A 419 -41.29 -19.62 -3.48
N ASP A 420 -40.43 -20.34 -2.73
CA ASP A 420 -40.78 -21.62 -2.13
C ASP A 420 -41.92 -21.47 -1.13
N LYS A 421 -41.88 -20.45 -0.26
CA LYS A 421 -43.00 -20.16 0.66
C LYS A 421 -44.32 -19.87 -0.07
N ILE A 422 -44.26 -19.14 -1.19
CA ILE A 422 -45.44 -18.88 -2.03
C ILE A 422 -45.95 -20.19 -2.65
N LYS A 423 -45.06 -21.05 -3.16
CA LYS A 423 -45.38 -22.34 -3.78
C LYS A 423 -46.02 -23.31 -2.78
N ASP A 424 -45.50 -23.34 -1.55
CA ASP A 424 -45.98 -24.22 -0.47
C ASP A 424 -47.22 -23.67 0.24
N GLY A 425 -47.64 -22.43 -0.09
CA GLY A 425 -48.76 -21.76 0.57
C GLY A 425 -48.47 -21.37 2.03
N GLU A 426 -47.19 -21.28 2.39
CA GLU A 426 -46.75 -20.93 3.74
C GLU A 426 -46.71 -19.41 3.96
N LYS A 427 -47.01 -18.97 5.19
CA LYS A 427 -46.95 -17.55 5.55
C LYS A 427 -45.58 -17.15 6.07
N ILE A 428 -45.05 -16.04 5.57
CA ILE A 428 -43.89 -15.38 6.17
C ILE A 428 -44.32 -14.61 7.42
N PRO A 429 -43.67 -14.82 8.59
CA PRO A 429 -44.02 -14.11 9.82
C PRO A 429 -44.01 -12.58 9.63
N ASN A 430 -45.02 -11.91 10.18
CA ASN A 430 -45.21 -10.45 10.12
C ASN A 430 -45.40 -9.86 8.71
N CYS A 431 -45.56 -10.69 7.67
CA CYS A 431 -45.96 -10.22 6.35
C CYS A 431 -47.39 -9.65 6.41
N THR A 432 -47.57 -8.42 5.94
CA THR A 432 -48.88 -7.75 5.95
C THR A 432 -49.79 -8.22 4.82
N ASP A 433 -49.24 -8.84 3.78
CA ASP A 433 -50.02 -9.41 2.69
C ASP A 433 -50.54 -10.80 3.09
N GLU A 434 -51.86 -10.94 3.21
CA GLU A 434 -52.48 -12.23 3.56
C GLU A 434 -52.25 -13.31 2.50
N ASN A 435 -52.18 -12.90 1.23
CA ASN A 435 -51.91 -13.75 0.07
C ASN A 435 -50.67 -13.20 -0.65
N LEU A 436 -49.49 -13.54 -0.14
CA LEU A 436 -48.22 -13.13 -0.74
C LEU A 436 -48.12 -13.67 -2.18
N ARG A 437 -47.86 -12.78 -3.14
CA ARG A 437 -47.70 -13.11 -4.56
C ARG A 437 -46.33 -12.66 -5.05
N GLU A 438 -45.90 -13.20 -6.18
CA GLU A 438 -44.66 -12.79 -6.85
C GLU A 438 -44.59 -11.27 -7.11
N SER A 439 -45.73 -10.64 -7.40
CA SER A 439 -45.85 -9.19 -7.61
C SER A 439 -45.69 -8.36 -6.34
N SER A 440 -45.85 -8.96 -5.16
CA SER A 440 -45.65 -8.30 -3.85
C SER A 440 -44.16 -8.19 -3.48
N ILE A 441 -43.29 -8.97 -4.13
CA ILE A 441 -41.86 -9.04 -3.84
C ILE A 441 -41.15 -7.80 -4.41
N GLN A 442 -40.43 -7.08 -3.56
CA GLN A 442 -39.64 -5.92 -3.97
C GLN A 442 -38.15 -6.23 -3.89
N ARG A 443 -37.37 -5.84 -4.90
CA ARG A 443 -35.92 -6.00 -4.88
C ARG A 443 -35.30 -5.11 -3.80
N ALA A 444 -34.38 -5.67 -3.01
CA ALA A 444 -33.60 -4.92 -2.03
C ALA A 444 -32.35 -4.34 -2.70
N THR A 445 -32.54 -3.32 -3.54
CA THR A 445 -31.47 -2.77 -4.40
C THR A 445 -30.30 -2.16 -3.62
N ASP A 446 -30.53 -1.67 -2.40
CA ASP A 446 -29.50 -1.21 -1.47
C ASP A 446 -28.56 -2.34 -1.02
N ILE A 447 -29.13 -3.53 -0.75
CA ILE A 447 -28.36 -4.73 -0.38
C ILE A 447 -27.68 -5.31 -1.62
N GLU A 448 -28.39 -5.37 -2.75
CA GLU A 448 -27.84 -5.85 -4.01
C GLU A 448 -26.61 -5.02 -4.42
N LYS A 449 -26.66 -3.70 -4.27
CA LYS A 449 -25.52 -2.81 -4.53
C LYS A 449 -24.29 -3.18 -3.69
N ILE A 450 -24.47 -3.55 -2.42
CA ILE A 450 -23.38 -3.98 -1.53
C ILE A 450 -22.85 -5.35 -1.97
N LEU A 451 -23.73 -6.31 -2.27
CA LEU A 451 -23.36 -7.65 -2.75
C LEU A 451 -22.52 -7.59 -4.04
N LEU A 452 -22.91 -6.75 -4.98
CA LEU A 452 -22.20 -6.54 -6.25
C LEU A 452 -20.86 -5.81 -6.10
N SER A 453 -20.57 -5.28 -4.91
CA SER A 453 -19.38 -4.47 -4.66
C SER A 453 -18.43 -5.09 -3.64
N LEU A 454 -18.78 -6.21 -3.00
CA LEU A 454 -17.94 -6.87 -1.99
C LEU A 454 -17.73 -8.34 -2.33
N PRO A 455 -16.53 -8.89 -2.06
CA PRO A 455 -16.26 -10.30 -2.30
C PRO A 455 -17.19 -11.21 -1.47
N PRO A 456 -17.45 -12.46 -1.94
CA PRO A 456 -18.30 -13.41 -1.25
C PRO A 456 -17.87 -13.74 0.20
N SER A 457 -16.59 -13.59 0.51
CA SER A 457 -16.02 -13.82 1.85
C SER A 457 -16.50 -12.82 2.91
N ILE A 458 -17.05 -11.66 2.52
CA ILE A 458 -17.55 -10.65 3.46
C ILE A 458 -19.04 -10.85 3.67
N ASN A 459 -19.46 -11.37 4.83
CA ASN A 459 -20.86 -11.68 5.15
C ASN A 459 -21.63 -10.55 5.85
N THR A 460 -20.93 -9.53 6.33
CA THR A 460 -21.53 -8.37 6.99
C THR A 460 -20.69 -7.16 6.67
N PHE A 461 -21.33 -6.04 6.37
CA PHE A 461 -20.64 -4.79 6.07
C PHE A 461 -21.14 -3.67 7.00
N PRO A 462 -20.26 -3.02 7.77
CA PRO A 462 -20.66 -1.90 8.63
C PRO A 462 -20.79 -0.62 7.79
N LEU A 463 -21.96 -0.31 7.25
CA LEU A 463 -22.14 0.89 6.42
C LEU A 463 -22.25 2.15 7.27
N TRP A 464 -21.38 3.13 7.05
CA TRP A 464 -21.49 4.44 7.70
C TRP A 464 -22.77 5.17 7.29
N THR A 465 -23.54 5.65 8.27
CA THR A 465 -24.77 6.41 8.05
C THR A 465 -24.52 7.88 8.41
N SER A 466 -24.43 8.74 7.40
CA SER A 466 -24.26 10.18 7.61
C SER A 466 -25.52 10.80 8.23
N TYR A 467 -25.37 11.56 9.31
CA TYR A 467 -26.46 12.36 9.90
C TYR A 467 -26.49 13.81 9.39
N ASN A 468 -25.45 14.29 8.71
CA ASN A 468 -25.35 15.67 8.23
C ASN A 468 -24.64 15.71 6.86
N ALA A 469 -25.42 15.63 5.78
CA ALA A 469 -24.90 15.73 4.42
C ALA A 469 -24.37 17.14 4.05
N ASP A 470 -24.67 18.15 4.86
CA ASP A 470 -24.42 19.57 4.56
C ASP A 470 -23.27 20.20 5.35
N GLN A 471 -22.57 19.44 6.20
CA GLN A 471 -21.37 19.98 6.86
C GLN A 471 -20.22 20.08 5.86
N PRO A 472 -19.50 21.21 5.80
CA PRO A 472 -18.34 21.37 4.94
C PRO A 472 -17.27 20.35 5.35
N ILE A 473 -16.97 19.46 4.41
CA ILE A 473 -15.90 18.50 4.51
C ILE A 473 -14.58 19.30 4.57
N SER A 474 -13.78 19.11 5.62
CA SER A 474 -12.49 19.79 5.75
C SER A 474 -11.50 19.18 4.75
N SER A 475 -10.77 20.05 4.05
CA SER A 475 -9.70 19.65 3.15
C SER A 475 -8.52 19.09 3.93
N PHE A 476 -7.81 18.12 3.34
CA PHE A 476 -6.47 17.68 3.79
C PHE A 476 -5.49 18.84 4.09
N ARG A 477 -5.78 20.08 3.69
CA ARG A 477 -5.02 21.27 4.09
C ARG A 477 -5.16 21.54 5.58
N MET A 478 -4.16 21.08 6.31
CA MET A 478 -3.98 21.40 7.71
C MET A 478 -2.70 22.21 7.90
N SER A 479 -2.76 23.17 8.81
CA SER A 479 -1.57 23.63 9.51
C SER A 479 -1.53 22.86 10.83
N PRO A 480 -0.67 21.83 10.99
CA PRO A 480 -0.58 21.12 12.25
C PRO A 480 -0.29 22.13 13.37
N GLU A 481 -1.11 22.12 14.42
CA GLU A 481 -0.95 23.02 15.58
C GLU A 481 0.35 22.75 16.34
N LYS A 482 0.93 21.56 16.12
CA LYS A 482 2.15 21.07 16.76
C LYS A 482 3.30 20.99 15.77
N THR A 483 4.50 21.32 16.22
CA THR A 483 5.73 21.07 15.47
C THR A 483 6.05 19.58 15.41
N TYR A 484 6.88 19.16 14.45
CA TYR A 484 7.34 17.76 14.36
C TYR A 484 7.95 17.25 15.68
N THR A 485 8.73 18.09 16.36
CA THR A 485 9.34 17.76 17.66
C THR A 485 8.27 17.48 18.72
N GLN A 486 7.23 18.31 18.80
CA GLN A 486 6.12 18.11 19.73
C GLN A 486 5.33 16.85 19.40
N MET A 487 5.07 16.57 18.11
CA MET A 487 4.43 15.32 17.70
C MET A 487 5.27 14.09 18.08
N ASN A 488 6.60 14.18 17.94
CA ASN A 488 7.51 13.10 18.30
C ASN A 488 7.59 12.88 19.82
N GLU A 489 7.33 13.90 20.64
CA GLU A 489 7.21 13.73 22.09
C GLU A 489 5.97 12.94 22.49
N GLU A 490 4.87 13.03 21.72
CA GLU A 490 3.64 12.25 21.94
C GLU A 490 3.87 10.75 21.80
N LEU A 491 4.87 10.29 21.04
CA LEU A 491 5.21 8.86 20.92
C LEU A 491 5.46 8.20 22.27
N LYS A 492 5.95 8.96 23.26
CA LYS A 492 6.17 8.44 24.62
C LYS A 492 4.89 7.96 25.29
N ARG A 493 3.71 8.49 24.90
CA ARG A 493 2.39 8.06 25.40
C ARG A 493 1.91 6.77 24.75
N TYR A 494 2.49 6.36 23.64
CA TYR A 494 2.06 5.19 22.87
C TYR A 494 3.22 4.20 22.65
N PRO A 495 3.69 3.50 23.70
CA PRO A 495 4.85 2.61 23.61
C PRO A 495 4.75 1.49 22.54
N TYR A 496 3.54 1.09 22.16
CA TYR A 496 3.28 0.02 21.19
C TYR A 496 3.54 0.41 19.74
N ILE A 497 3.53 1.71 19.42
CA ILE A 497 3.96 2.25 18.12
C ILE A 497 5.34 2.90 18.20
N ASN A 498 6.00 2.84 19.36
CA ASN A 498 7.39 3.20 19.48
C ASN A 498 8.25 1.98 19.13
N ILE A 499 9.39 2.19 18.48
CA ILE A 499 10.28 1.09 18.11
C ILE A 499 11.07 0.67 19.36
N THR A 500 10.84 -0.56 19.78
CA THR A 500 11.46 -1.17 20.95
C THR A 500 12.83 -1.74 20.58
N PRO A 501 13.91 -1.34 21.29
CA PRO A 501 15.21 -1.98 21.15
C PRO A 501 15.11 -3.49 21.43
N PRO A 502 15.72 -4.37 20.60
CA PRO A 502 15.57 -5.81 20.75
C PRO A 502 15.87 -6.32 22.16
N LEU A 503 16.93 -5.80 22.79
CA LEU A 503 17.36 -6.24 24.12
C LEU A 503 16.31 -6.02 25.22
N GLN A 504 15.39 -5.07 25.06
CA GLN A 504 14.28 -4.86 26.01
C GLN A 504 13.24 -5.99 25.95
N LEU A 505 13.23 -6.78 24.87
CA LEU A 505 12.34 -7.95 24.72
C LEU A 505 12.89 -9.20 25.43
N LYS A 506 14.09 -9.13 26.02
CA LYS A 506 14.66 -10.23 26.83
C LYS A 506 13.94 -10.44 28.15
N ASP A 507 13.30 -9.41 28.70
CA ASP A 507 12.64 -9.51 29.99
C ASP A 507 11.41 -10.45 29.90
N LEU A 508 11.08 -11.11 31.00
CA LEU A 508 9.99 -12.10 31.05
C LEU A 508 8.58 -11.48 31.03
N GLY A 509 8.48 -10.14 31.02
CA GLY A 509 7.20 -9.40 31.08
C GLY A 509 6.91 -8.49 29.90
N ALA A 510 7.62 -8.62 28.76
CA ALA A 510 7.33 -7.82 27.58
C ALA A 510 6.01 -8.28 26.92
N GLU A 511 4.93 -7.51 27.10
CA GLU A 511 3.64 -7.78 26.47
C GLU A 511 3.51 -7.09 25.10
N GLY A 512 3.33 -7.89 24.05
CA GLY A 512 3.08 -7.44 22.68
C GLY A 512 1.70 -6.83 22.48
N PRO A 513 1.41 -6.28 21.29
CA PRO A 513 2.34 -6.02 20.20
C PRO A 513 3.32 -4.86 20.53
N LEU A 514 4.53 -4.95 19.99
CA LEU A 514 5.58 -3.92 20.03
C LEU A 514 6.29 -3.88 18.67
N LEU A 515 6.74 -2.72 18.23
CA LEU A 515 7.56 -2.61 17.02
C LEU A 515 9.01 -2.98 17.34
N VAL A 516 9.69 -3.68 16.44
CA VAL A 516 11.10 -4.05 16.60
C VAL A 516 11.81 -4.03 15.24
N HIS A 517 13.02 -3.48 15.19
CA HIS A 517 13.86 -3.57 14.00
C HIS A 517 14.26 -5.01 13.73
N LEU A 518 13.99 -5.53 12.53
CA LEU A 518 14.49 -6.80 11.99
C LEU A 518 15.82 -6.59 11.24
N SER A 519 15.97 -5.40 10.64
CA SER A 519 17.19 -4.87 10.04
C SER A 519 17.15 -3.33 10.07
N GLU A 520 18.13 -2.67 9.47
CA GLU A 520 18.13 -1.19 9.30
C GLU A 520 16.88 -0.70 8.55
N GLU A 521 16.55 -1.41 7.48
CA GLU A 521 15.49 -1.07 6.53
C GLU A 521 14.18 -1.83 6.80
N ASN A 522 14.11 -2.63 7.87
CA ASN A 522 12.92 -3.43 8.18
C ASN A 522 12.56 -3.39 9.67
N VAL A 523 11.32 -3.03 9.97
CA VAL A 523 10.66 -3.07 11.27
C VAL A 523 9.51 -4.08 11.23
N GLY A 524 9.52 -5.04 12.14
CA GLY A 524 8.47 -6.03 12.33
C GLY A 524 7.64 -5.75 13.59
N VAL A 525 6.63 -6.61 13.81
CA VAL A 525 5.78 -6.57 15.01
C VAL A 525 6.07 -7.78 15.88
N TYR A 526 6.58 -7.56 17.08
CA TYR A 526 6.70 -8.58 18.12
C TYR A 526 5.32 -9.12 18.50
N LEU A 527 5.16 -10.45 18.44
CA LEU A 527 3.91 -11.13 18.77
C LEU A 527 3.98 -11.78 20.15
N GLU A 528 4.93 -12.68 20.34
CA GLU A 528 5.09 -13.44 21.58
C GLU A 528 6.52 -13.96 21.74
N LYS A 529 6.86 -14.34 22.97
CA LYS A 529 8.13 -14.97 23.30
C LYS A 529 8.04 -16.48 23.17
N ASN A 530 9.09 -17.12 22.68
CA ASN A 530 9.13 -18.58 22.68
C ASN A 530 9.29 -19.11 24.12
N LYS A 531 8.31 -19.87 24.60
CA LYS A 531 8.28 -20.40 25.98
C LYS A 531 9.47 -21.33 26.29
N MET A 532 9.96 -22.07 25.29
CA MET A 532 11.04 -23.05 25.45
C MET A 532 12.43 -22.42 25.25
N THR A 533 12.52 -21.39 24.43
CA THR A 533 13.77 -20.68 24.12
C THR A 533 13.59 -19.18 24.33
N PRO A 534 13.72 -18.67 25.57
CA PRO A 534 13.43 -17.27 25.90
C PRO A 534 14.25 -16.23 25.12
N GLN A 535 15.33 -16.64 24.46
CA GLN A 535 16.15 -15.78 23.61
C GLN A 535 15.52 -15.55 22.23
N LYS A 536 14.57 -16.40 21.83
CA LYS A 536 13.85 -16.33 20.56
C LYS A 536 12.48 -15.71 20.75
N ILE A 537 12.15 -14.79 19.85
CA ILE A 537 10.85 -14.12 19.78
C ILE A 537 10.18 -14.45 18.45
N LYS A 538 8.85 -14.50 18.45
CA LYS A 538 8.05 -14.50 17.22
C LYS A 538 7.74 -13.08 16.82
N VAL A 539 8.03 -12.77 15.57
CA VAL A 539 7.79 -11.47 14.94
C VAL A 539 6.98 -11.69 13.68
N PHE A 540 6.17 -10.71 13.30
CA PHE A 540 5.60 -10.67 11.97
C PHE A 540 6.33 -9.63 11.14
N ASP A 541 6.86 -10.06 10.00
CA ASP A 541 7.46 -9.17 9.01
C ASP A 541 6.39 -8.72 8.02
N CYS A 542 6.07 -7.42 8.03
CA CYS A 542 5.07 -6.87 7.13
C CYS A 542 5.57 -6.75 5.68
N LEU A 543 6.88 -6.80 5.43
CA LEU A 543 7.40 -6.82 4.06
C LEU A 543 7.23 -8.19 3.40
N SER A 544 7.48 -9.27 4.14
CA SER A 544 7.30 -10.64 3.64
C SER A 544 5.86 -11.16 3.82
N GLY A 545 5.11 -10.57 4.76
CA GLY A 545 3.77 -11.03 5.15
C GLY A 545 3.78 -12.32 5.98
N GLN A 546 4.94 -12.72 6.53
CA GLN A 546 5.11 -13.99 7.24
C GLN A 546 5.48 -13.80 8.72
N GLU A 547 5.19 -14.84 9.51
CA GLU A 547 5.70 -14.94 10.88
C GLU A 547 7.08 -15.58 10.89
N GLU A 548 8.02 -14.94 11.57
CA GLU A 548 9.40 -15.38 11.70
C GLU A 548 9.77 -15.57 13.17
N THR A 549 10.73 -16.46 13.43
CA THR A 549 11.32 -16.63 14.76
C THR A 549 12.75 -16.13 14.73
N VAL A 550 13.05 -15.10 15.53
CA VAL A 550 14.36 -14.43 15.54
C VAL A 550 14.99 -14.47 16.93
N ASP A 551 16.32 -14.58 17.00
CA ASP A 551 17.06 -14.47 18.26
C ASP A 551 17.34 -12.99 18.59
N VAL A 552 16.98 -12.59 19.80
CA VAL A 552 17.10 -11.19 20.26
C VAL A 552 18.54 -10.72 20.32
N ASN A 553 19.50 -11.60 20.64
CA ASN A 553 20.92 -11.24 20.68
C ASN A 553 21.48 -11.06 19.29
N GLU A 554 21.17 -11.98 18.37
CA GLU A 554 21.58 -11.84 16.97
C GLU A 554 21.02 -10.56 16.38
N LEU A 555 19.77 -10.23 16.69
CA LEU A 555 19.13 -9.01 16.22
C LEU A 555 19.79 -7.76 16.81
N ALA A 556 20.07 -7.76 18.12
CA ALA A 556 20.79 -6.69 18.76
C ALA A 556 22.23 -6.53 18.21
N ASN A 557 22.90 -7.62 17.84
CA ASN A 557 24.24 -7.58 17.24
C ASN A 557 24.21 -7.03 15.80
N LYS A 558 23.28 -7.52 14.97
CA LYS A 558 23.04 -6.99 13.61
C LYS A 558 22.75 -5.49 13.65
N LEU A 559 21.96 -5.06 14.62
CA LEU A 559 21.70 -3.64 14.81
C LEU A 559 22.89 -2.93 15.45
N ARG A 560 23.69 -3.51 16.35
CA ARG A 560 24.89 -2.84 16.88
C ARG A 560 25.92 -2.51 15.80
N ASP A 561 26.07 -3.38 14.81
CA ASP A 561 26.98 -3.16 13.66
C ASP A 561 26.51 -2.02 12.73
N VAL A 562 25.22 -1.63 12.84
CA VAL A 562 24.59 -0.57 12.04
C VAL A 562 24.27 0.68 12.88
N THR A 563 23.64 0.55 14.05
CA THR A 563 23.31 1.58 15.06
C THR A 563 24.54 2.15 15.79
N ALA A 564 25.74 1.67 15.48
CA ALA A 564 26.96 2.47 15.63
C ALA A 564 26.91 3.76 14.78
N ASP A 565 25.89 3.95 13.94
CA ASP A 565 25.69 5.14 13.12
C ASP A 565 25.17 6.38 13.88
N LEU A 566 26.11 7.30 14.07
CA LEU A 566 26.08 8.64 13.47
C LEU A 566 25.16 9.74 14.04
N THR A 567 24.51 9.59 15.20
CA THR A 567 24.02 10.81 15.89
C THR A 567 25.16 11.50 16.64
N PHE A 568 25.64 12.61 16.11
CA PHE A 568 26.55 13.54 16.78
C PHE A 568 25.90 14.03 18.10
N ARG A 569 26.24 13.37 19.22
CA ARG A 569 25.71 13.63 20.57
C ARG A 569 26.85 14.10 21.46
N VAL A 570 26.98 15.42 21.56
CA VAL A 570 27.98 16.07 22.41
C VAL A 570 27.20 16.86 23.47
N THR A 571 27.50 16.66 24.75
CA THR A 571 26.80 17.31 25.86
C THR A 571 27.34 18.70 26.18
N LYS A 572 28.58 19.00 25.77
CA LYS A 572 29.24 20.31 25.95
C LYS A 572 29.70 20.88 24.59
N THR A 573 30.09 22.15 24.55
CA THR A 573 30.74 22.70 23.35
C THR A 573 32.20 22.24 23.30
N PRO A 574 32.63 21.47 22.29
CA PRO A 574 33.99 20.94 22.24
C PRO A 574 34.99 22.03 21.87
N LYS A 575 36.14 22.06 22.56
CA LYS A 575 37.25 22.97 22.22
C LYS A 575 38.10 22.44 21.08
N GLU A 576 38.14 21.13 20.91
CA GLU A 576 38.86 20.49 19.81
C GLU A 576 38.18 19.17 19.40
N ALA A 577 38.08 18.96 18.09
CA ALA A 577 37.52 17.78 17.45
C ALA A 577 38.61 17.02 16.71
N ILE A 578 38.70 15.71 16.99
CA ILE A 578 39.77 14.84 16.51
C ILE A 578 39.14 13.71 15.70
N VAL A 579 39.50 13.61 14.42
CA VAL A 579 39.22 12.42 13.62
C VAL A 579 40.43 11.51 13.66
N VAL A 580 40.24 10.29 14.12
CA VAL A 580 41.25 9.23 14.06
C VAL A 580 41.02 8.42 12.80
N LEU A 581 41.99 8.46 11.90
CA LEU A 581 42.09 7.54 10.76
C LEU A 581 42.97 6.37 11.20
N PHE A 582 42.36 5.18 11.26
CA PHE A 582 43.00 3.97 11.70
C PHE A 582 43.25 3.04 10.51
N ASP A 583 44.52 2.86 10.17
CA ASP A 583 44.93 1.87 9.18
C ASP A 583 44.73 0.47 9.72
N SER A 584 44.01 -0.33 8.96
CA SER A 584 43.71 -1.71 9.26
C SER A 584 44.02 -2.61 8.07
N SER A 585 44.88 -2.17 7.16
CA SER A 585 45.40 -2.95 6.05
C SER A 585 46.20 -4.16 6.51
N SER A 586 46.47 -5.10 5.60
CA SER A 586 47.19 -6.34 5.94
C SER A 586 48.62 -6.12 6.45
N SER A 587 49.31 -5.03 6.08
CA SER A 587 50.65 -4.68 6.61
C SER A 587 50.65 -4.46 8.12
N MET A 588 49.51 -4.02 8.67
CA MET A 588 49.33 -3.79 10.09
C MET A 588 49.36 -5.08 10.95
N SER A 589 49.30 -6.25 10.31
CA SER A 589 49.48 -7.56 10.97
C SER A 589 50.96 -7.93 11.19
N GLU A 590 51.90 -7.17 10.62
CA GLU A 590 53.33 -7.40 10.78
C GLU A 590 53.81 -7.10 12.21
N LYS A 591 54.93 -7.73 12.60
CA LYS A 591 55.51 -7.56 13.93
C LYS A 591 56.23 -6.21 14.08
N CYS A 592 56.15 -5.66 15.28
CA CYS A 592 56.73 -4.38 15.66
C CYS A 592 58.16 -4.53 16.24
N PHE A 593 59.06 -3.61 15.86
CA PHE A 593 60.33 -3.20 16.50
C PHE A 593 61.44 -4.25 16.78
N ASP A 594 61.16 -5.54 17.03
CA ASP A 594 62.20 -6.56 17.19
C ASP A 594 61.66 -8.01 17.10
N SER A 595 62.49 -8.95 16.64
CA SER A 595 62.13 -10.37 16.41
C SER A 595 61.69 -11.12 17.68
N GLN A 596 62.00 -10.56 18.86
CA GLN A 596 61.68 -11.11 20.17
C GLN A 596 60.32 -10.62 20.72
N CYS A 597 59.79 -9.51 20.18
CA CYS A 597 58.48 -9.00 20.58
C CYS A 597 57.40 -9.62 19.68
N GLN A 598 56.44 -10.36 20.27
CA GLN A 598 55.33 -10.97 19.51
C GLN A 598 54.19 -9.97 19.21
N MET A 599 54.40 -8.68 19.47
CA MET A 599 53.39 -7.64 19.29
C MET A 599 53.29 -7.21 17.82
N THR A 600 52.08 -7.15 17.28
CA THR A 600 51.84 -6.64 15.92
C THR A 600 51.77 -5.11 15.88
N ARG A 601 51.90 -4.50 14.70
CA ARG A 601 51.73 -3.06 14.50
C ARG A 601 50.35 -2.58 14.96
N ILE A 602 49.30 -3.33 14.64
CA ILE A 602 47.95 -3.02 15.11
C ILE A 602 47.84 -3.08 16.64
N ASP A 603 48.51 -4.02 17.31
CA ASP A 603 48.53 -4.10 18.78
C ASP A 603 49.26 -2.91 19.41
N ALA A 604 50.36 -2.47 18.82
CA ALA A 604 51.09 -1.28 19.28
C ALA A 604 50.20 -0.03 19.23
N ILE A 605 49.46 0.15 18.13
CA ILE A 605 48.56 1.29 17.97
C ILE A 605 47.38 1.23 18.95
N LYS A 606 46.82 0.04 19.21
CA LYS A 606 45.80 -0.15 20.24
C LYS A 606 46.31 0.35 21.60
N GLN A 607 47.54 0.01 21.99
CA GLN A 607 48.15 0.50 23.24
C GLN A 607 48.41 2.01 23.25
N VAL A 608 48.77 2.59 22.11
CA VAL A 608 48.90 4.06 21.97
C VAL A 608 47.56 4.73 22.20
N PHE A 609 46.46 4.20 21.66
CA PHE A 609 45.13 4.75 21.88
C PHE A 609 44.58 4.53 23.28
N ASP A 610 44.91 3.43 23.93
CA ASP A 610 44.63 3.24 25.35
C ASP A 610 45.29 4.33 26.18
N SER A 611 46.58 4.56 25.93
CA SER A 611 47.37 5.59 26.60
C SER A 611 46.83 7.00 26.30
N PHE A 612 46.51 7.28 25.04
CA PHE A 612 45.93 8.55 24.60
C PHE A 612 44.60 8.83 25.28
N SER A 613 43.68 7.86 25.25
CA SER A 613 42.35 7.97 25.84
C SER A 613 42.43 8.12 27.36
N ASN A 614 43.29 7.34 28.02
CA ASN A 614 43.53 7.46 29.47
C ASN A 614 44.04 8.86 29.86
N ARG A 615 44.98 9.43 29.08
CA ARG A 615 45.48 10.79 29.34
C ARG A 615 44.39 11.83 29.07
N CYS A 616 43.62 11.69 27.99
CA CYS A 616 42.55 12.64 27.68
C CYS A 616 41.48 12.68 28.79
N MET A 617 41.13 11.51 29.35
CA MET A 617 40.24 11.42 30.50
C MET A 617 40.87 12.01 31.77
N ALA A 618 42.14 11.72 32.05
CA ALA A 618 42.83 12.18 33.26
C ALA A 618 43.00 13.71 33.33
N TYR A 619 43.17 14.37 32.18
CA TYR A 619 43.30 15.83 32.09
C TYR A 619 41.97 16.56 31.85
N ASP A 620 40.84 15.83 31.80
CA ASP A 620 39.49 16.36 31.52
C ASP A 620 39.46 17.30 30.30
N PHE A 621 40.13 16.89 29.23
CA PHE A 621 40.13 17.69 28.00
C PHE A 621 38.75 17.67 27.33
N GLN A 622 38.28 18.84 26.91
CA GLN A 622 37.01 19.02 26.20
C GLN A 622 37.14 18.66 24.72
N HIS A 623 37.53 17.42 24.44
CA HIS A 623 37.69 16.89 23.10
C HIS A 623 36.52 16.01 22.69
N VAL A 624 36.20 16.02 21.40
CA VAL A 624 35.34 15.01 20.78
C VAL A 624 36.14 14.21 19.78
N ILE A 625 35.94 12.90 19.76
CA ILE A 625 36.71 11.98 18.91
C ILE A 625 35.81 11.18 17.99
N SER A 626 36.24 11.00 16.73
CA SER A 626 35.61 10.11 15.75
C SER A 626 36.64 9.09 15.28
N LEU A 627 36.18 7.89 14.91
CA LEU A 627 36.99 6.81 14.39
C LEU A 627 36.57 6.43 12.98
N ILE A 628 37.51 6.50 12.05
CA ILE A 628 37.37 6.02 10.68
C ILE A 628 38.40 4.91 10.48
N LYS A 629 37.92 3.72 10.16
CA LYS A 629 38.76 2.59 9.76
C LYS A 629 38.97 2.68 8.25
N PHE A 630 40.20 2.45 7.80
CA PHE A 630 40.46 2.25 6.38
C PHE A 630 41.30 1.01 6.12
N ASP A 631 40.88 0.29 5.10
CA ASP A 631 41.56 -0.82 4.45
C ASP A 631 41.29 -0.74 2.93
N SER A 632 40.88 -1.84 2.29
CA SER A 632 40.35 -1.81 0.92
C SER A 632 39.02 -1.03 0.80
N THR A 633 38.45 -0.61 1.92
CA THR A 633 37.29 0.29 2.04
C THR A 633 37.52 1.30 3.15
N VAL A 634 36.90 2.47 3.05
CA VAL A 634 36.90 3.47 4.12
C VAL A 634 35.53 3.44 4.81
N LYS A 635 35.52 3.23 6.13
CA LYS A 635 34.29 3.16 6.93
C LYS A 635 34.42 3.98 8.20
N THR A 636 33.51 4.92 8.42
CA THR A 636 33.33 5.56 9.73
C THR A 636 32.77 4.52 10.70
N LEU A 637 33.56 4.14 11.71
CA LEU A 637 33.13 3.20 12.74
C LEU A 637 32.46 3.89 13.92
N HIS A 638 32.83 5.15 14.16
CA HIS A 638 32.24 5.92 15.23
C HIS A 638 32.23 7.42 14.89
N THR A 639 31.06 8.05 15.04
CA THR A 639 30.94 9.52 14.94
C THR A 639 31.54 10.21 16.16
N PHE A 640 31.58 11.55 16.15
CA PHE A 640 32.14 12.33 17.25
C PHE A 640 31.42 12.06 18.58
N THR A 641 32.20 11.60 19.55
CA THR A 641 31.76 11.30 20.92
C THR A 641 32.65 11.99 21.95
N GLU A 642 32.07 12.29 23.11
CA GLU A 642 32.81 12.65 24.34
C GLU A 642 33.21 11.40 25.16
N ASN A 643 32.60 10.25 24.86
CA ASN A 643 32.84 9.01 25.59
C ASN A 643 34.04 8.24 25.01
N LEU A 644 35.20 8.44 25.63
CA LEU A 644 36.45 7.79 25.25
C LEU A 644 36.50 6.29 25.60
N GLU A 645 35.63 5.79 26.47
CA GLU A 645 35.55 4.35 26.75
C GLU A 645 34.93 3.59 25.58
N THR A 646 33.84 4.13 25.00
CA THR A 646 33.22 3.57 23.79
C THR A 646 34.19 3.58 22.61
N PHE A 647 35.00 4.63 22.48
CA PHE A 647 36.05 4.71 21.46
C PHE A 647 37.10 3.59 21.61
N LYS A 648 37.52 3.25 22.84
CA LYS A 648 38.45 2.14 23.08
C LYS A 648 37.87 0.79 22.68
N GLU A 649 36.59 0.54 22.99
CA GLU A 649 35.92 -0.71 22.62
C GLU A 649 35.98 -0.95 21.10
N TYR A 650 35.71 0.08 20.29
CA TYR A 650 35.83 -0.01 18.84
C TYR A 650 37.26 -0.31 18.37
N ILE A 651 38.25 0.35 18.97
CA ILE A 651 39.66 0.13 18.62
C ILE A 651 40.11 -1.30 18.94
N HIS A 652 39.72 -1.85 20.08
CA HIS A 652 40.10 -3.22 20.44
C HIS A 652 39.51 -4.26 19.49
N GLY A 653 38.32 -4.00 18.93
CA GLY A 653 37.65 -4.88 17.96
C GLY A 653 38.26 -4.90 16.55
N LEU A 654 39.21 -4.01 16.23
CA LEU A 654 39.82 -3.92 14.91
C LEU A 654 40.78 -5.08 14.62
N GLN A 655 40.73 -5.57 13.38
CA GLN A 655 41.65 -6.57 12.83
C GLN A 655 42.23 -6.09 11.50
N ALA A 656 43.45 -6.56 11.19
CA ALA A 656 44.16 -6.22 9.97
C ALA A 656 43.69 -7.06 8.78
N SER A 657 43.35 -6.42 7.67
CA SER A 657 42.87 -7.01 6.42
C SER A 657 42.94 -6.01 5.28
N GLY A 658 43.19 -6.44 4.04
CA GLY A 658 43.01 -5.59 2.85
C GLY A 658 44.20 -4.67 2.53
N THR A 659 43.94 -3.62 1.75
CA THR A 659 44.95 -2.70 1.17
C THR A 659 44.83 -1.29 1.78
N THR A 660 45.71 -0.34 1.47
CA THR A 660 45.73 0.98 2.14
C THR A 660 45.13 2.09 1.26
N LEU A 661 43.88 2.49 1.54
CA LEU A 661 43.21 3.64 0.90
C LEU A 661 43.31 4.92 1.75
N LEU A 662 44.53 5.47 1.86
CA LEU A 662 44.87 6.60 2.72
C LEU A 662 44.22 7.91 2.25
N TYR A 663 44.24 8.22 0.96
CA TYR A 663 43.70 9.50 0.47
C TYR A 663 42.17 9.58 0.55
N ASP A 664 41.49 8.45 0.30
CA ASP A 664 40.05 8.34 0.49
C ASP A 664 39.68 8.54 1.97
N ALA A 665 40.47 7.97 2.88
CA ALA A 665 40.29 8.14 4.33
C ALA A 665 40.50 9.59 4.78
N LEU A 666 41.48 10.28 4.21
CA LEU A 666 41.72 11.70 4.48
C LEU A 666 40.55 12.57 4.01
N ASN A 667 40.03 12.34 2.80
CA ASN A 667 38.87 13.07 2.28
C ASN A 667 37.64 12.87 3.18
N GLN A 668 37.35 11.63 3.56
CA GLN A 668 36.23 11.33 4.46
C GLN A 668 36.42 11.99 5.84
N GLY A 669 37.63 11.98 6.39
CA GLY A 669 37.92 12.68 7.65
C GLY A 669 37.75 14.20 7.58
N ILE A 670 38.06 14.81 6.44
CA ILE A 670 37.84 16.24 6.19
C ILE A 670 36.34 16.55 6.12
N GLU A 671 35.55 15.73 5.42
CA GLU A 671 34.10 15.89 5.33
C GLU A 671 33.43 15.81 6.72
N GLU A 672 33.87 14.87 7.57
CA GLU A 672 33.40 14.78 8.95
C GLU A 672 33.76 16.03 9.78
N LEU A 673 34.98 16.55 9.64
CA LEU A 673 35.38 17.79 10.32
C LEU A 673 34.66 19.05 9.78
N ALA A 674 34.23 19.04 8.51
CA ALA A 674 33.42 20.12 7.95
C ALA A 674 32.04 20.19 8.62
N LYS A 675 31.43 19.04 8.92
CA LYS A 675 30.18 18.94 9.70
C LYS A 675 30.33 19.55 11.10
N VAL A 676 31.47 19.32 11.75
CA VAL A 676 31.79 19.93 13.06
C VAL A 676 31.91 21.44 12.95
N LYS A 677 32.64 21.96 11.95
CA LYS A 677 32.84 23.42 11.77
C LYS A 677 31.52 24.15 11.56
N ALA A 678 30.61 23.57 10.79
CA ALA A 678 29.28 24.14 10.57
C ALA A 678 28.49 24.29 11.89
N ARG A 679 28.70 23.37 12.84
CA ARG A 679 28.01 23.35 14.14
C ARG A 679 28.73 24.11 15.24
N PHE A 680 30.07 24.10 15.24
CA PHE A 680 30.94 24.73 16.23
C PHE A 680 32.09 25.46 15.53
N PRO A 681 31.89 26.72 15.10
CA PRO A 681 32.88 27.48 14.35
C PRO A 681 34.22 27.68 15.07
N ASP A 682 34.20 27.80 16.40
CA ASP A 682 35.37 28.06 17.24
C ASP A 682 36.14 26.78 17.64
N CYS A 683 35.69 25.60 17.20
CA CYS A 683 36.31 24.33 17.54
C CYS A 683 37.59 24.08 16.73
N ARG A 684 38.70 23.74 17.40
CA ARG A 684 39.94 23.33 16.71
C ARG A 684 39.76 21.96 16.08
N ARG A 685 40.26 21.75 14.86
CA ARG A 685 40.04 20.53 14.09
C ARG A 685 41.36 19.81 13.84
N ARG A 686 41.42 18.51 14.16
CA ARG A 686 42.62 17.70 14.02
C ARG A 686 42.31 16.37 13.37
N ILE A 687 43.21 15.89 12.52
CA ILE A 687 43.21 14.53 12.02
C ILE A 687 44.45 13.83 12.58
N LEU A 688 44.24 12.71 13.27
CA LEU A 688 45.29 11.78 13.67
C LEU A 688 45.23 10.59 12.72
N CYS A 689 46.18 10.51 11.81
CA CYS A 689 46.29 9.40 10.88
C CYS A 689 47.45 8.51 11.29
N LEU A 690 47.17 7.24 11.54
CA LEU A 690 48.19 6.24 11.83
C LEU A 690 48.12 5.15 10.76
N THR A 691 49.21 5.03 10.02
CA THR A 691 49.36 4.13 8.87
C THR A 691 50.83 3.73 8.75
N ASP A 692 51.05 2.50 8.28
CA ASP A 692 52.36 2.00 7.88
C ASP A 692 52.46 1.77 6.36
N GLY A 693 51.37 2.01 5.62
CA GLY A 693 51.22 1.64 4.22
C GLY A 693 51.36 2.81 3.26
N GLU A 694 51.86 2.54 2.06
CA GLU A 694 51.77 3.45 0.92
C GLU A 694 50.38 3.36 0.29
N ASP A 695 49.82 4.52 -0.08
CA ASP A 695 48.49 4.59 -0.70
C ASP A 695 48.45 3.84 -2.04
N VAL A 696 47.42 3.00 -2.23
CA VAL A 696 47.17 2.29 -3.50
C VAL A 696 45.95 2.84 -4.25
N GLY A 697 45.40 3.96 -3.79
CA GLY A 697 44.22 4.61 -4.34
C GLY A 697 44.51 5.44 -5.60
N TYR A 698 43.45 5.76 -6.34
CA TYR A 698 43.54 6.51 -7.59
C TYR A 698 43.48 8.04 -7.41
N VAL A 699 43.35 8.53 -6.17
CA VAL A 699 43.14 9.96 -5.86
C VAL A 699 44.47 10.71 -5.77
N VAL A 700 44.60 11.78 -6.54
CA VAL A 700 45.87 12.51 -6.72
C VAL A 700 46.18 13.47 -5.56
N MET A 701 47.40 13.39 -5.05
CA MET A 701 48.02 14.14 -3.92
C MET A 701 47.86 15.68 -3.92
N VAL A 702 47.53 16.31 -5.06
CA VAL A 702 47.58 17.78 -5.26
C VAL A 702 46.39 18.52 -4.62
N ALA A 703 45.20 17.92 -4.58
CA ALA A 703 43.99 18.56 -4.03
C ALA A 703 44.02 18.67 -2.49
N ILE A 704 44.69 17.72 -1.84
CA ILE A 704 44.68 17.57 -0.39
C ILE A 704 45.62 18.59 0.28
N ILE A 705 46.78 18.90 -0.33
CA ILE A 705 47.73 19.92 0.15
C ILE A 705 47.09 21.32 0.17
N LEU A 706 46.32 21.68 -0.86
CA LEU A 706 45.66 22.99 -0.95
C LEU A 706 44.56 23.16 0.12
N LEU A 707 43.89 22.08 0.50
CA LEU A 707 42.79 22.07 1.48
C LEU A 707 43.29 22.18 2.93
N PHE A 708 44.52 21.73 3.21
CA PHE A 708 45.15 21.81 4.53
C PHE A 708 45.55 23.24 4.92
N CYS A 709 46.04 24.05 3.96
CA CYS A 709 46.38 25.45 4.19
C CYS A 709 45.17 26.32 4.56
N VAL A 710 43.95 25.89 4.22
CA VAL A 710 42.70 26.65 4.44
C VAL A 710 42.03 26.33 5.79
N ASN A 711 42.40 25.23 6.45
CA ASN A 711 41.59 24.66 7.54
C ASN A 711 42.27 24.52 8.92
N ASP A 712 43.50 24.97 9.12
CA ASP A 712 44.25 24.79 10.39
C ASP A 712 44.28 23.32 10.87
N ILE A 713 44.43 22.38 9.94
CA ILE A 713 44.48 20.94 10.24
C ILE A 713 45.93 20.53 10.52
N ILE A 714 46.21 20.05 11.73
CA ILE A 714 47.52 19.50 12.12
C ILE A 714 47.54 18.00 11.89
N ILE A 715 48.34 17.53 10.93
CA ILE A 715 48.64 16.10 10.72
C ILE A 715 49.95 15.78 11.42
N ARG A 716 49.95 14.75 12.29
CA ARG A 716 51.17 14.16 12.83
C ARG A 716 51.28 12.73 12.31
N GLY A 717 52.13 12.52 11.32
CA GLY A 717 52.58 11.19 10.92
C GLY A 717 53.74 10.77 11.81
N SER A 718 53.68 9.57 12.38
CA SER A 718 54.87 8.87 12.87
C SER A 718 55.25 7.83 11.83
N SER A 719 56.21 8.16 10.95
CA SER A 719 56.93 7.12 10.23
C SER A 719 57.85 6.43 11.24
N THR A 720 57.61 5.15 11.50
CA THR A 720 58.56 4.29 12.21
C THR A 720 59.41 3.54 11.21
#